data_AF-A0A7S0SHS1-F1
#
_entry.id   AF-A0A7S0SHS1-F1
#
_cell.length_a   1.000
_cell.length_b   1.000
_cell.length_c   1.000
_cell.angle_alpha   90.00
_cell.angle_beta   90.00
_cell.angle_gamma   90.00
#
_symmetry.space_group_name_H-M   'P 1'
#
loop_
_entity.id
_entity.type
_entity.pdbx_description
1 polymer ?
#
loop_
_entity_poly.entity_id
_entity_poly.type
_entity_poly.pdbx_seq_one_letter_code
_entity_poly.pdbx_strand_id
1 'polypeptide(L)'
;KTGESPRRHPYLDEMAAPIADTRSLMHTEDASDILPCPHFEGVEKRVEIDFHQGRLQRGMRSLPRTALDDAMTAAQCLIVSKRTNAAFDAYVLSESSLFVYPTKVVLKTCGTTKLLDAVPLLLAEAAAIGMVPRRCKYTRSTFLFPDEQPLDGDFDAETTFLEEHFGRLGPDGGNAFVLGSKLRGVQWHVYLADDNGGDAGEEGGGAAVEGSECSTQDASAAGPEASSMPAPNPRAEPTVSLEVCMTHLDVEHSKHFVRDDTTFVSSRQTTQDSGIAALFPTMDIDDYVFEPCGYSMNGLAGSEYSTIHITPENGFSYCSVEHSNVPVSVADPEAFVRRVASTFKPGKFSLAVSTDAALTHAADIRRVPTLPGYRRVQASHQEVDANGGAVSFYTFVRLPETTITLIGVAAAIKAVEDVREQEELVKSVVITEGDGKYESDEEAPSRKKLRPEGSSSPCSLFDLSTDSRSTTPSLLALLSAGGANSASVTNLVAFGARTVEDTIQPSVSARNPMTEFAGVATLRSSLLTPRPLAAAFVLEAPVVIQALVESSAKSLSGGGERSVDNCILDVIEDGLSLPSAERLERFLVLDLGVVMRRWHYWRAVLPRVQPHYAVKCNMDVRMLATLAALGCNFDCASPTEVEAVMNLGVSPDRIIYANPCKLPRHLVAAAGRGVSLTTFDSEGELHKIASLAPDMRVLLRVRADDPDARCVLGNKYGAEPAEVEPLLRAAQALGVHVAGVAFHVGSGATNPLAFREALEFARVAFDTAARLGLPTMNVLDIGGGFSGAGSAEASAGSSSEKDVTLTAVAVEVNDSLERLFPAAEGVRVISEPGRYFAETCVTLACMVFSRRIRSEASGSLAPGDDSHQYFVSDGLYGMMNSIMYDHATVTSRVLPVATNAAALAAGSFSAIIPPGVNTGMDVVSGQPGIATHPSTVFGPTCDGLDVIHEQTRMPELSVGDWLVFPHMGAYTVSAGSNFNGFSCADVKTFYV
;
A
#
# COMPACT_ATOMS: atom_id res chain seq x y z
N LYS A 1 -36.94 -24.19 37.01
CA LYS A 1 -37.64 -25.21 36.19
C LYS A 1 -37.79 -24.63 34.79
N THR A 2 -37.25 -25.34 33.79
CA THR A 2 -37.36 -25.13 32.32
C THR A 2 -36.82 -23.78 31.82
N GLY A 3 -35.68 -23.64 31.13
CA GLY A 3 -34.90 -24.58 30.34
C GLY A 3 -35.27 -24.42 28.86
N GLU A 4 -34.46 -23.69 28.10
CA GLU A 4 -34.31 -23.83 26.65
C GLU A 4 -32.94 -23.25 26.22
N SER A 5 -32.16 -24.07 25.52
CA SER A 5 -30.84 -23.79 24.96
C SER A 5 -30.93 -23.49 23.45
N PRO A 6 -29.98 -22.77 22.85
CA PRO A 6 -29.80 -22.77 21.40
C PRO A 6 -28.98 -23.98 20.96
N ARG A 7 -29.37 -24.55 19.83
CA ARG A 7 -28.82 -25.77 19.21
C ARG A 7 -27.33 -25.62 18.85
N ARG A 8 -26.52 -26.59 19.29
CA ARG A 8 -25.14 -26.82 18.83
C ARG A 8 -25.13 -27.75 17.62
N HIS A 9 -24.20 -27.49 16.70
CA HIS A 9 -23.91 -28.27 15.49
C HIS A 9 -23.18 -29.59 15.88
N PRO A 10 -23.53 -30.76 15.33
CA PRO A 10 -23.04 -32.04 15.82
C PRO A 10 -21.74 -32.44 15.09
N TYR A 11 -20.58 -31.99 15.55
CA TYR A 11 -19.28 -32.54 15.10
C TYR A 11 -18.11 -32.37 16.08
N LEU A 12 -18.34 -31.88 17.32
CA LEU A 12 -17.26 -31.46 18.23
C LEU A 12 -17.12 -32.28 19.54
N ASP A 13 -17.79 -33.42 19.69
CA ASP A 13 -17.79 -34.17 20.97
C ASP A 13 -16.95 -35.48 20.97
N GLU A 14 -16.11 -35.75 19.96
CA GLU A 14 -15.37 -37.04 19.88
C GLU A 14 -13.84 -36.98 19.99
N MET A 15 -13.20 -35.85 20.33
CA MET A 15 -11.74 -35.79 20.50
C MET A 15 -11.28 -35.04 21.75
N ALA A 16 -11.70 -35.53 22.92
CA ALA A 16 -11.09 -35.12 24.19
C ALA A 16 -10.74 -36.34 25.05
N ALA A 17 -9.51 -36.85 24.90
CA ALA A 17 -8.85 -37.69 25.88
C ALA A 17 -7.35 -37.31 25.98
N PRO A 18 -6.77 -37.24 27.19
CA PRO A 18 -5.43 -36.70 27.39
C PRO A 18 -4.34 -37.72 27.04
N ILE A 19 -3.33 -37.28 26.28
CA ILE A 19 -2.12 -38.06 25.98
C ILE A 19 -1.27 -38.12 27.25
N ALA A 20 -1.26 -39.30 27.89
CA ALA A 20 -0.29 -39.66 28.90
C ALA A 20 0.37 -40.98 28.50
N ASP A 21 1.70 -40.98 28.54
CA ASP A 21 2.61 -42.13 28.58
C ASP A 21 2.98 -42.83 27.24
N THR A 22 4.01 -42.29 26.56
CA THR A 22 4.62 -42.89 25.35
C THR A 22 6.04 -43.42 25.57
N ARG A 23 6.45 -43.74 26.80
CA ARG A 23 7.81 -44.31 27.05
C ARG A 23 7.93 -45.83 26.89
N SER A 24 6.89 -46.55 26.46
CA SER A 24 6.88 -48.03 26.52
C SER A 24 6.75 -48.77 25.17
N LEU A 25 6.85 -48.12 24.01
CA LEU A 25 6.69 -48.81 22.72
C LEU A 25 7.90 -48.56 21.80
N MET A 26 9.05 -49.12 22.18
CA MET A 26 10.14 -49.39 21.22
C MET A 26 10.73 -50.75 21.55
N HIS A 27 10.27 -51.78 20.84
CA HIS A 27 11.04 -52.98 20.43
C HIS A 27 10.08 -54.01 19.80
N THR A 28 9.75 -53.83 18.52
CA THR A 28 9.48 -54.95 17.59
C THR A 28 9.64 -54.44 16.17
N GLU A 29 10.54 -55.07 15.42
CA GLU A 29 10.64 -54.96 13.97
C GLU A 29 9.46 -55.71 13.31
N ASP A 30 8.99 -55.18 12.17
CA ASP A 30 7.91 -55.62 11.27
C ASP A 30 6.47 -55.12 11.51
N ALA A 31 5.90 -54.64 10.39
CA ALA A 31 4.51 -54.26 10.06
C ALA A 31 4.13 -52.77 10.13
N SER A 32 4.23 -52.11 8.96
CA SER A 32 3.52 -50.89 8.53
C SER A 32 3.49 -49.73 9.53
N ASP A 33 4.62 -49.04 9.66
CA ASP A 33 4.70 -47.72 10.30
C ASP A 33 4.07 -46.66 9.38
N ILE A 34 2.74 -46.58 9.42
CA ILE A 34 1.94 -45.59 8.70
C ILE A 34 1.59 -44.50 9.71
N LEU A 35 2.22 -43.33 9.58
CA LEU A 35 1.89 -42.16 10.38
C LEU A 35 0.61 -41.49 9.83
N PRO A 36 -0.40 -41.21 10.68
CA PRO A 36 -1.63 -40.54 10.25
C PRO A 36 -1.37 -39.07 9.88
N CYS A 37 -2.02 -38.60 8.81
CA CYS A 37 -2.02 -37.19 8.38
C CYS A 37 -2.65 -36.29 9.47
N PRO A 38 -1.99 -35.21 9.93
CA PRO A 38 -2.62 -34.23 10.80
C PRO A 38 -3.73 -33.47 10.05
N HIS A 39 -4.79 -33.06 10.76
CA HIS A 39 -5.67 -31.99 10.26
C HIS A 39 -4.84 -30.72 10.11
N PHE A 40 -4.86 -30.10 8.92
CA PHE A 40 -3.95 -28.99 8.62
C PHE A 40 -4.55 -27.60 8.85
N GLU A 41 -3.92 -26.86 9.77
CA GLU A 41 -4.36 -25.55 10.28
C GLU A 41 -3.26 -24.44 10.18
N GLY A 42 -2.02 -24.75 9.80
CA GLY A 42 -0.87 -23.86 10.06
C GLY A 42 0.19 -23.76 8.96
N VAL A 43 0.67 -22.53 8.70
CA VAL A 43 1.72 -22.21 7.72
C VAL A 43 3.10 -22.75 8.11
N GLU A 44 4.01 -22.83 7.14
CA GLU A 44 5.41 -23.21 7.36
C GLU A 44 6.13 -22.23 8.30
N LYS A 45 6.83 -22.79 9.28
CA LYS A 45 7.71 -22.10 10.23
C LYS A 45 9.14 -22.59 10.00
N ARG A 46 10.13 -21.68 10.09
CA ARG A 46 11.55 -21.98 9.87
C ARG A 46 12.39 -21.27 10.93
N VAL A 47 13.25 -22.01 11.63
CA VAL A 47 14.35 -21.44 12.41
C VAL A 47 15.68 -21.92 11.87
N GLU A 48 16.60 -20.99 11.67
CA GLU A 48 17.97 -21.21 11.28
C GLU A 48 18.87 -20.66 12.39
N ILE A 49 19.76 -21.51 12.91
CA ILE A 49 20.72 -21.13 13.95
C ILE A 49 22.11 -21.42 13.43
N ASP A 50 22.90 -20.36 13.26
CA ASP A 50 24.33 -20.45 13.00
C ASP A 50 25.11 -20.42 14.30
N PHE A 51 26.20 -21.17 14.33
CA PHE A 51 27.08 -21.29 15.47
C PHE A 51 28.50 -20.91 15.07
N HIS A 52 29.24 -20.32 16.01
CA HIS A 52 30.69 -20.25 15.90
C HIS A 52 31.29 -21.65 15.79
N GLN A 53 32.36 -21.76 15.02
CA GLN A 53 33.01 -23.05 14.82
C GLN A 53 33.57 -23.57 16.16
N GLY A 54 32.97 -24.66 16.64
CA GLY A 54 33.35 -25.31 17.89
C GLY A 54 34.61 -26.18 17.78
N ARG A 55 34.93 -26.88 18.87
CA ARG A 55 36.15 -27.71 18.99
C ARG A 55 36.13 -28.97 18.12
N LEU A 56 34.94 -29.46 17.76
CA LEU A 56 34.76 -30.68 16.96
C LEU A 56 34.65 -30.34 15.47
N GLN A 57 35.48 -30.99 14.64
CA GLN A 57 35.48 -30.79 13.18
C GLN A 57 34.13 -31.07 12.50
N ARG A 58 33.32 -31.98 13.06
CA ARG A 58 31.95 -32.28 12.56
C ARG A 58 30.87 -31.36 13.15
N GLY A 59 31.17 -30.56 14.16
CA GLY A 59 30.24 -29.64 14.82
C GLY A 59 28.88 -30.27 15.15
N MET A 60 27.78 -29.60 14.79
CA MET A 60 26.41 -30.08 15.07
C MET A 60 26.09 -31.45 14.43
N ARG A 61 26.82 -31.87 13.38
CA ARG A 61 26.66 -33.23 12.78
C ARG A 61 27.20 -34.35 13.67
N SER A 62 27.80 -34.01 14.81
CA SER A 62 28.22 -34.99 15.82
C SER A 62 27.13 -35.32 16.84
N LEU A 63 26.00 -34.58 16.84
CA LEU A 63 24.90 -34.84 17.75
C LEU A 63 24.32 -36.25 17.55
N PRO A 64 24.06 -37.00 18.64
CA PRO A 64 23.49 -38.33 18.54
C PRO A 64 22.05 -38.25 18.03
N ARG A 65 21.62 -39.30 17.33
CA ARG A 65 20.25 -39.38 16.78
C ARG A 65 19.19 -39.19 17.87
N THR A 66 19.41 -39.72 19.07
CA THR A 66 18.51 -39.57 20.22
C THR A 66 18.30 -38.12 20.63
N ALA A 67 19.34 -37.28 20.59
CA ALA A 67 19.21 -35.86 20.91
C ALA A 67 18.38 -35.12 19.85
N LEU A 68 18.52 -35.50 18.57
CA LEU A 68 17.67 -34.97 17.51
C LEU A 68 16.22 -35.45 17.65
N ASP A 69 15.99 -36.72 17.98
CA ASP A 69 14.65 -37.25 18.24
C ASP A 69 13.98 -36.57 19.44
N ASP A 70 14.72 -36.29 20.51
CA ASP A 70 14.22 -35.54 21.67
C ASP A 70 13.81 -34.11 21.28
N ALA A 71 14.63 -33.43 20.47
CA ALA A 71 14.32 -32.10 19.95
C ALA A 71 13.09 -32.12 19.02
N MET A 72 12.96 -33.11 18.13
CA MET A 72 11.79 -33.23 17.25
C MET A 72 10.53 -33.60 18.04
N THR A 73 10.65 -34.43 19.08
CA THR A 73 9.55 -34.74 20.00
C THR A 73 9.04 -33.47 20.69
N ALA A 74 9.95 -32.59 21.14
CA ALA A 74 9.57 -31.29 21.69
C ALA A 74 8.85 -30.42 20.65
N ALA A 75 9.31 -30.42 19.39
CA ALA A 75 8.63 -29.76 18.28
C ALA A 75 7.33 -30.46 17.83
N GLN A 76 6.94 -31.57 18.45
CA GLN A 76 5.77 -32.38 18.10
C GLN A 76 5.82 -32.94 16.66
N CYS A 77 7.01 -33.37 16.21
CA CYS A 77 7.19 -34.06 14.94
C CYS A 77 8.17 -35.24 15.07
N LEU A 78 8.23 -36.10 14.04
CA LEU A 78 9.07 -37.29 14.02
C LEU A 78 10.00 -37.28 12.81
N ILE A 79 11.21 -37.84 12.96
CA ILE A 79 12.13 -38.06 11.85
C ILE A 79 11.72 -39.33 11.10
N VAL A 80 11.34 -39.17 9.84
CA VAL A 80 10.87 -40.24 8.95
C VAL A 80 12.02 -40.89 8.19
N SER A 81 12.91 -40.07 7.62
CA SER A 81 14.05 -40.56 6.84
C SER A 81 15.26 -39.66 7.02
N LYS A 82 16.43 -40.15 6.59
CA LYS A 82 17.69 -39.43 6.63
C LYS A 82 18.45 -39.62 5.31
N ARG A 83 18.93 -38.50 4.75
CA ARG A 83 20.01 -38.46 3.76
C ARG A 83 21.21 -37.70 4.29
N THR A 84 22.35 -37.91 3.65
CA THR A 84 23.60 -37.27 4.04
C THR A 84 24.44 -37.04 2.82
N ASN A 85 25.05 -35.85 2.73
CA ASN A 85 26.08 -35.54 1.76
C ASN A 85 27.34 -35.00 2.47
N ALA A 86 28.30 -34.51 1.67
CA ALA A 86 29.55 -33.97 2.21
C ALA A 86 29.32 -32.75 3.12
N ALA A 87 28.35 -31.90 2.80
CA ALA A 87 28.08 -30.65 3.51
C ALA A 87 27.19 -30.84 4.75
N PHE A 88 26.08 -31.59 4.66
CA PHE A 88 25.08 -31.68 5.73
C PHE A 88 24.35 -33.03 5.79
N ASP A 89 23.65 -33.23 6.91
CA ASP A 89 22.68 -34.31 7.11
C ASP A 89 21.27 -33.71 6.93
N ALA A 90 20.42 -34.35 6.13
CA ALA A 90 19.02 -33.95 5.92
C ALA A 90 18.08 -35.00 6.47
N TYR A 91 17.03 -34.57 7.14
CA TYR A 91 16.03 -35.44 7.76
C TYR A 91 14.66 -35.00 7.27
N VAL A 92 13.91 -35.91 6.64
CA VAL A 92 12.49 -35.67 6.35
C VAL A 92 11.73 -35.88 7.65
N LEU A 93 10.91 -34.91 8.02
CA LEU A 93 10.07 -34.99 9.21
C LEU A 93 8.65 -35.36 8.80
N SER A 94 7.86 -35.83 9.77
CA SER A 94 6.41 -36.02 9.59
C SER A 94 5.73 -34.72 9.14
N GLU A 95 6.25 -33.58 9.61
CA GLU A 95 5.68 -32.25 9.41
C GLU A 95 6.72 -31.25 8.86
N SER A 96 7.41 -31.60 7.75
CA SER A 96 8.46 -30.82 7.03
C SER A 96 9.89 -31.39 7.15
N SER A 97 10.89 -30.65 7.66
CA SER A 97 12.31 -30.96 7.41
C SER A 97 13.29 -30.46 8.49
N LEU A 98 14.39 -31.19 8.71
CA LEU A 98 15.53 -30.76 9.52
C LEU A 98 16.84 -30.93 8.74
N PHE A 99 17.67 -29.89 8.72
CA PHE A 99 19.01 -29.90 8.10
C PHE A 99 20.09 -29.56 9.14
N VAL A 100 21.12 -30.39 9.21
CA VAL A 100 22.21 -30.25 10.17
C VAL A 100 23.55 -30.15 9.42
N TYR A 101 24.10 -28.94 9.38
CA TYR A 101 25.44 -28.62 8.91
C TYR A 101 26.43 -28.66 10.09
N PRO A 102 27.75 -28.62 9.87
CA PRO A 102 28.71 -28.53 10.95
C PRO A 102 28.48 -27.31 11.85
N THR A 103 28.12 -26.15 11.28
CA THR A 103 27.98 -24.87 12.01
C THR A 103 26.60 -24.24 11.88
N LYS A 104 25.61 -24.96 11.34
CA LYS A 104 24.26 -24.44 11.11
C LYS A 104 23.22 -25.54 11.32
N VAL A 105 22.11 -25.21 11.95
CA VAL A 105 20.91 -26.06 11.98
C VAL A 105 19.75 -25.28 11.37
N VAL A 106 19.02 -25.89 10.44
CA VAL A 106 17.78 -25.38 9.90
C VAL A 106 16.67 -26.35 10.25
N LEU A 107 15.75 -25.94 11.10
CA LEU A 107 14.55 -26.70 11.43
C LEU A 107 13.34 -26.02 10.80
N LYS A 108 12.54 -26.82 10.10
CA LYS A 108 11.30 -26.39 9.48
C LYS A 108 10.17 -27.29 9.92
N THR A 109 9.06 -26.68 10.32
CA THR A 109 7.86 -27.42 10.65
C THR A 109 6.59 -26.71 10.18
N CYS A 110 5.51 -27.47 9.94
CA CYS A 110 4.20 -26.94 9.55
C CYS A 110 3.09 -27.42 10.49
N GLY A 111 1.84 -26.99 10.25
CA GLY A 111 0.70 -27.42 11.06
C GLY A 111 0.78 -26.97 12.52
N THR A 112 0.27 -27.80 13.45
CA THR A 112 0.20 -27.53 14.90
C THR A 112 1.51 -27.78 15.66
N THR A 113 2.58 -28.12 14.94
CA THR A 113 3.91 -28.37 15.52
C THR A 113 4.46 -27.18 16.32
N LYS A 114 5.29 -27.48 17.31
CA LYS A 114 5.85 -26.49 18.25
C LYS A 114 7.33 -26.23 18.02
N LEU A 115 7.66 -25.75 16.83
CA LEU A 115 9.05 -25.54 16.39
C LEU A 115 9.97 -24.90 17.44
N LEU A 116 9.49 -23.86 18.13
CA LEU A 116 10.27 -23.13 19.13
C LEU A 116 10.62 -23.97 20.37
N ASP A 117 9.82 -24.99 20.72
CA ASP A 117 10.08 -25.88 21.87
C ASP A 117 11.34 -26.75 21.65
N ALA A 118 11.79 -26.93 20.40
CA ALA A 118 13.05 -27.63 20.09
C ALA A 118 14.29 -26.75 20.30
N VAL A 119 14.15 -25.42 20.26
CA VAL A 119 15.28 -24.48 20.30
C VAL A 119 16.12 -24.64 21.58
N PRO A 120 15.55 -24.70 22.80
CA PRO A 120 16.35 -24.82 24.02
C PRO A 120 17.16 -26.12 24.08
N LEU A 121 16.59 -27.22 23.56
CA LEU A 121 17.27 -28.52 23.49
C LEU A 121 18.43 -28.48 22.50
N LEU A 122 18.22 -27.92 21.31
CA LEU A 122 19.28 -27.76 20.31
C LEU A 122 20.43 -26.87 20.83
N LEU A 123 20.12 -25.82 21.58
CA LEU A 123 21.11 -24.95 22.22
C LEU A 123 21.88 -25.65 23.34
N ALA A 124 21.21 -26.45 24.17
CA ALA A 124 21.87 -27.23 25.22
C ALA A 124 22.85 -28.26 24.64
N GLU A 125 22.43 -28.95 23.57
CA GLU A 125 23.26 -29.92 22.86
C GLU A 125 24.45 -29.25 22.15
N ALA A 126 24.23 -28.09 21.50
CA ALA A 126 25.30 -27.28 20.92
C ALA A 126 26.32 -26.84 21.98
N ALA A 127 25.85 -26.38 23.13
CA ALA A 127 26.72 -25.97 24.24
C ALA A 127 27.53 -27.14 24.79
N ALA A 128 26.95 -28.34 24.88
CA ALA A 128 27.63 -29.56 25.33
C ALA A 128 28.82 -29.94 24.44
N ILE A 129 28.75 -29.64 23.14
CA ILE A 129 29.86 -29.83 22.19
C ILE A 129 30.73 -28.58 22.00
N GLY A 130 30.55 -27.57 22.85
CA GLY A 130 31.34 -26.33 22.86
C GLY A 130 31.06 -25.39 21.70
N MET A 131 29.86 -25.44 21.12
CA MET A 131 29.39 -24.52 20.10
C MET A 131 28.59 -23.39 20.76
N VAL A 132 28.77 -22.18 20.24
CA VAL A 132 28.09 -20.98 20.73
C VAL A 132 27.28 -20.41 19.58
N PRO A 133 25.98 -20.10 19.76
CA PRO A 133 25.19 -19.45 18.72
C PRO A 133 25.85 -18.14 18.31
N ARG A 134 25.84 -17.82 17.03
CA ARG A 134 26.29 -16.53 16.50
C ARG A 134 25.14 -15.75 15.86
N ARG A 135 24.22 -16.47 15.20
CA ARG A 135 23.08 -15.88 14.49
C ARG A 135 21.88 -16.80 14.59
N CYS A 136 20.70 -16.21 14.75
CA CYS A 136 19.43 -16.89 14.67
C CYS A 136 18.52 -16.12 13.70
N LYS A 137 17.96 -16.82 12.72
CA LYS A 137 16.93 -16.31 11.82
C LYS A 137 15.68 -17.17 11.93
N TYR A 138 14.58 -16.56 12.34
CA TYR A 138 13.27 -17.22 12.37
C TYR A 138 12.33 -16.57 11.36
N THR A 139 11.63 -17.38 10.56
CA THR A 139 10.69 -16.89 9.54
C THR A 139 9.43 -17.73 9.50
N ARG A 140 8.28 -17.07 9.29
CA ARG A 140 7.01 -17.73 9.00
C ARG A 140 6.02 -16.81 8.28
N SER A 141 5.01 -17.40 7.65
CA SER A 141 3.85 -16.65 7.17
C SER A 141 2.86 -16.34 8.31
N THR A 142 1.75 -15.68 7.99
CA THR A 142 0.63 -15.50 8.94
C THR A 142 -0.13 -16.80 9.10
N PHE A 143 -0.39 -17.22 10.32
CA PHE A 143 -1.20 -18.40 10.60
C PHE A 143 -2.64 -18.23 10.09
N LEU A 144 -3.21 -19.33 9.59
CA LEU A 144 -4.62 -19.40 9.24
C LEU A 144 -5.49 -19.51 10.51
N PHE A 145 -5.01 -20.27 11.50
CA PHE A 145 -5.64 -20.43 12.82
C PHE A 145 -4.61 -20.14 13.92
N PRO A 146 -4.44 -18.88 14.36
CA PRO A 146 -3.42 -18.48 15.34
C PRO A 146 -3.61 -19.14 16.71
N ASP A 147 -4.87 -19.26 17.16
CA ASP A 147 -5.24 -19.81 18.48
C ASP A 147 -4.83 -21.29 18.67
N GLU A 148 -4.47 -21.98 17.58
CA GLU A 148 -4.08 -23.39 17.58
C GLU A 148 -2.55 -23.58 17.47
N GLN A 149 -1.80 -22.47 17.49
CA GLN A 149 -0.34 -22.44 17.40
C GLN A 149 0.28 -22.18 18.78
N PRO A 150 1.56 -22.56 18.99
CA PRO A 150 2.29 -22.13 20.18
C PRO A 150 2.21 -20.61 20.36
N LEU A 151 2.13 -20.18 21.63
CA LEU A 151 2.08 -18.76 21.99
C LEU A 151 0.93 -18.01 21.27
N ASP A 152 -0.19 -18.71 21.02
CA ASP A 152 -1.39 -18.23 20.34
C ASP A 152 -1.13 -17.62 18.95
N GLY A 153 -0.03 -18.03 18.31
CA GLY A 153 0.40 -17.52 17.01
C GLY A 153 0.80 -16.05 17.02
N ASP A 154 1.00 -15.47 18.21
CA ASP A 154 1.42 -14.10 18.42
C ASP A 154 2.92 -13.94 18.15
N PHE A 155 3.25 -13.09 17.19
CA PHE A 155 4.64 -12.87 16.78
C PHE A 155 5.45 -12.13 17.84
N ASP A 156 4.81 -11.31 18.69
CA ASP A 156 5.50 -10.59 19.76
C ASP A 156 5.89 -11.57 20.88
N ALA A 157 5.05 -12.56 21.16
CA ALA A 157 5.35 -13.64 22.10
C ALA A 157 6.45 -14.57 21.57
N GLU A 158 6.41 -14.94 20.28
CA GLU A 158 7.48 -15.71 19.63
C GLU A 158 8.81 -14.94 19.62
N THR A 159 8.77 -13.63 19.37
CA THR A 159 9.93 -12.75 19.43
C THR A 159 10.48 -12.68 20.84
N THR A 160 9.62 -12.54 21.86
CA THR A 160 10.03 -12.56 23.27
C THR A 160 10.76 -13.86 23.62
N PHE A 161 10.21 -15.00 23.21
CA PHE A 161 10.87 -16.30 23.38
C PHE A 161 12.24 -16.33 22.69
N LEU A 162 12.33 -15.84 21.45
CA LEU A 162 13.59 -15.83 20.71
C LEU A 162 14.62 -14.86 21.32
N GLU A 163 14.20 -13.72 21.87
CA GLU A 163 15.04 -12.77 22.60
C GLU A 163 15.61 -13.38 23.89
N GLU A 164 14.82 -14.17 24.63
CA GLU A 164 15.29 -14.87 25.82
C GLU A 164 16.49 -15.79 25.52
N HIS A 165 16.52 -16.38 24.32
CA HIS A 165 17.53 -17.35 23.90
C HIS A 165 18.67 -16.73 23.08
N PHE A 166 18.38 -15.72 22.26
CA PHE A 166 19.29 -15.17 21.25
C PHE A 166 19.52 -13.65 21.36
N GLY A 167 18.78 -12.94 22.19
CA GLY A 167 18.89 -11.47 22.35
C GLY A 167 20.23 -10.99 22.89
N ARG A 168 21.08 -11.91 23.37
CA ARG A 168 22.45 -11.62 23.80
C ARG A 168 23.48 -11.65 22.68
N LEU A 169 23.08 -12.03 21.47
CA LEU A 169 24.00 -12.12 20.33
C LEU A 169 24.46 -10.72 19.92
N GLY A 170 23.54 -9.80 19.64
CA GLY A 170 23.86 -8.42 19.25
C GLY A 170 23.90 -7.44 20.43
N PRO A 171 24.59 -6.29 20.29
CA PRO A 171 24.58 -5.22 21.30
C PRO A 171 23.20 -4.60 21.53
N ASP A 172 22.30 -4.72 20.55
CA ASP A 172 20.96 -4.13 20.55
C ASP A 172 19.82 -5.17 20.61
N GLY A 173 20.13 -6.46 20.83
CA GLY A 173 19.15 -7.55 20.77
C GLY A 173 18.93 -8.11 19.36
N GLY A 174 17.91 -8.94 19.19
CA GLY A 174 17.39 -9.34 17.89
C GLY A 174 16.46 -8.27 17.29
N ASN A 175 16.24 -8.36 15.98
CA ASN A 175 15.36 -7.50 15.21
C ASN A 175 14.19 -8.33 14.69
N ALA A 176 12.97 -7.83 14.88
CA ALA A 176 11.75 -8.44 14.37
C ALA A 176 11.11 -7.54 13.31
N PHE A 177 10.62 -8.15 12.22
CA PHE A 177 10.03 -7.47 11.08
C PHE A 177 8.78 -8.21 10.62
N VAL A 178 7.74 -7.46 10.27
CA VAL A 178 6.53 -8.00 9.64
C VAL A 178 6.39 -7.37 8.25
N LEU A 179 6.58 -8.19 7.22
CA LEU A 179 6.53 -7.79 5.82
C LEU A 179 5.15 -8.11 5.24
N GLY A 180 4.60 -7.21 4.43
CA GLY A 180 3.28 -7.36 3.83
C GLY A 180 2.14 -6.85 4.72
N SER A 181 0.94 -6.80 4.15
CA SER A 181 -0.26 -6.29 4.83
C SER A 181 -1.32 -7.37 4.94
N LYS A 182 -1.87 -7.58 6.15
CA LYS A 182 -3.02 -8.49 6.38
C LYS A 182 -4.22 -8.16 5.47
N LEU A 183 -4.37 -6.90 5.05
CA LEU A 183 -5.45 -6.44 4.17
C LEU A 183 -5.25 -6.84 2.70
N ARG A 184 -4.04 -7.25 2.30
CA ARG A 184 -3.68 -7.58 0.90
C ARG A 184 -3.19 -9.02 0.71
N GLY A 185 -3.25 -9.85 1.74
CA GLY A 185 -2.79 -11.24 1.72
C GLY A 185 -2.29 -11.67 3.09
N VAL A 186 -1.37 -12.65 3.13
CA VAL A 186 -0.67 -13.05 4.36
C VAL A 186 0.53 -12.14 4.60
N GLN A 187 0.95 -11.95 5.83
CA GLN A 187 2.22 -11.29 6.19
C GLN A 187 3.33 -12.31 6.39
N TRP A 188 4.57 -11.89 6.16
CA TRP A 188 5.78 -12.66 6.41
C TRP A 188 6.51 -12.08 7.61
N HIS A 189 6.67 -12.88 8.65
CA HIS A 189 7.28 -12.49 9.91
C HIS A 189 8.72 -12.99 9.90
N VAL A 190 9.64 -12.12 10.30
CA VAL A 190 11.08 -12.38 10.29
C VAL A 190 11.66 -11.90 11.61
N TYR A 191 12.32 -12.77 12.34
CA TYR A 191 13.17 -12.41 13.46
C TYR A 191 14.63 -12.71 13.09
N LEU A 192 15.53 -11.82 13.46
CA LEU A 192 16.95 -11.99 13.26
C LEU A 192 17.78 -11.45 14.43
N ALA A 193 18.56 -12.32 15.06
CA ALA A 193 19.62 -11.93 15.97
C ALA A 193 20.96 -12.36 15.39
N ASP A 194 21.98 -11.50 15.47
CA ASP A 194 23.35 -11.77 15.01
C ASP A 194 24.31 -11.05 15.95
N ASP A 195 25.51 -11.60 16.13
CA ASP A 195 26.50 -11.03 17.04
C ASP A 195 27.40 -9.95 16.43
N ASN A 196 27.10 -9.55 15.18
CA ASN A 196 27.86 -8.58 14.39
C ASN A 196 29.37 -8.90 14.32
N GLY A 197 29.77 -10.13 14.65
CA GLY A 197 31.14 -10.62 14.61
C GLY A 197 31.58 -10.90 13.18
N GLY A 198 31.74 -9.84 12.38
CA GLY A 198 32.50 -9.89 11.13
C GLY A 198 33.98 -9.75 11.46
N ASP A 199 34.74 -10.83 11.30
CA ASP A 199 36.21 -10.92 11.13
C ASP A 199 36.93 -9.55 11.11
N ALA A 200 37.07 -8.94 12.30
CA ALA A 200 37.75 -7.67 12.46
C ALA A 200 39.25 -7.99 12.51
N GLY A 201 39.92 -7.76 11.37
CA GLY A 201 41.36 -7.74 11.29
C GLY A 201 41.95 -6.90 12.42
N GLU A 202 42.94 -7.48 13.07
CA GLU A 202 43.75 -6.89 14.13
C GLU A 202 44.22 -5.48 13.76
N GLU A 203 43.66 -4.45 14.39
CA GLU A 203 44.35 -3.18 14.62
C GLU A 203 44.00 -2.65 16.01
N GLY A 204 44.98 -2.63 16.91
CA GLY A 204 44.84 -1.94 18.19
C GLY A 204 45.88 -2.34 19.23
N GLY A 205 46.94 -1.53 19.33
CA GLY A 205 48.02 -1.67 20.30
C GLY A 205 47.57 -1.72 21.77
N GLY A 206 48.39 -2.38 22.58
CA GLY A 206 47.98 -2.86 23.88
C GLY A 206 48.02 -1.89 25.06
N ALA A 207 47.64 -2.44 26.21
CA ALA A 207 48.13 -2.09 27.53
C ALA A 207 47.91 -3.28 28.47
N ALA A 208 48.89 -3.49 29.35
CA ALA A 208 49.17 -4.70 30.10
C ALA A 208 48.26 -4.97 31.32
N VAL A 209 48.14 -6.25 31.71
CA VAL A 209 48.22 -6.70 33.12
C VAL A 209 48.89 -8.09 33.18
N GLU A 210 49.86 -8.21 34.09
CA GLU A 210 50.74 -9.35 34.37
C GLU A 210 50.08 -10.46 35.22
N GLY A 211 50.63 -11.68 35.14
CA GLY A 211 50.44 -12.79 36.09
C GLY A 211 50.57 -14.16 35.41
N SER A 212 51.77 -14.70 35.17
CA SER A 212 52.63 -15.50 36.10
C SER A 212 52.40 -17.02 36.01
N GLU A 213 53.44 -17.68 35.45
CA GLU A 213 53.99 -19.04 35.71
C GLU A 213 53.24 -20.31 35.25
N CYS A 214 53.78 -21.08 34.28
CA CYS A 214 54.82 -22.16 34.37
C CYS A 214 54.12 -23.55 34.54
N SER A 215 54.30 -24.61 33.74
CA SER A 215 55.53 -25.27 33.24
C SER A 215 55.18 -26.50 32.34
N THR A 216 56.04 -26.77 31.35
CA THR A 216 56.57 -28.10 30.86
C THR A 216 55.60 -29.21 30.38
N GLN A 217 55.85 -30.05 29.35
CA GLN A 217 57.06 -30.47 28.63
C GLN A 217 56.68 -31.32 27.38
N ASP A 218 57.45 -31.13 26.30
CA ASP A 218 57.97 -32.04 25.25
C ASP A 218 57.20 -33.25 24.67
N ALA A 219 57.10 -33.31 23.33
CA ALA A 219 57.83 -34.29 22.50
C ALA A 219 57.77 -33.99 20.98
N SER A 220 58.92 -34.19 20.33
CA SER A 220 59.38 -33.84 18.98
C SER A 220 58.96 -34.77 17.83
N ALA A 221 58.90 -34.28 16.57
CA ALA A 221 59.82 -34.64 15.46
C ALA A 221 59.42 -34.15 14.04
N ALA A 222 60.44 -33.62 13.32
CA ALA A 222 60.69 -33.61 11.86
C ALA A 222 59.86 -32.73 10.88
N GLY A 223 60.55 -31.76 10.23
CA GLY A 223 60.13 -31.11 8.95
C GLY A 223 60.82 -31.76 7.73
N PRO A 224 60.93 -31.14 6.53
CA PRO A 224 60.40 -29.84 6.09
C PRO A 224 59.71 -29.88 4.70
N GLU A 225 58.55 -29.24 4.51
CA GLU A 225 58.17 -28.72 3.19
C GLU A 225 57.39 -27.41 3.38
N ALA A 226 57.83 -26.37 2.67
CA ALA A 226 57.24 -25.05 2.70
C ALA A 226 55.84 -25.09 2.09
N SER A 227 54.81 -25.26 2.91
CA SER A 227 53.44 -24.97 2.52
C SER A 227 53.29 -23.46 2.48
N SER A 228 53.10 -22.92 1.28
CA SER A 228 52.52 -21.60 1.07
C SER A 228 51.39 -21.36 2.07
N MET A 229 51.49 -20.28 2.84
CA MET A 229 50.38 -19.76 3.64
C MET A 229 49.10 -19.85 2.78
N PRO A 230 48.00 -20.43 3.28
CA PRO A 230 46.75 -20.40 2.54
C PRO A 230 46.44 -18.92 2.33
N ALA A 231 46.23 -18.55 1.06
CA ALA A 231 45.71 -17.23 0.72
C ALA A 231 44.48 -16.94 1.59
N PRO A 232 44.26 -15.68 2.00
CA PRO A 232 43.07 -15.33 2.79
C PRO A 232 41.85 -15.94 2.12
N ASN A 233 41.07 -16.68 2.92
CA ASN A 233 39.90 -17.42 2.45
C ASN A 233 39.08 -16.51 1.54
N PRO A 234 38.83 -16.86 0.26
CA PRO A 234 38.00 -16.03 -0.60
C PRO A 234 36.65 -15.90 0.12
N ARG A 235 36.21 -14.66 0.38
CA ARG A 235 34.90 -14.40 0.98
C ARG A 235 33.87 -15.27 0.27
N ALA A 236 33.19 -16.14 1.01
CA ALA A 236 32.19 -17.03 0.45
C ALA A 236 31.17 -16.21 -0.33
N GLU A 237 30.80 -16.69 -1.52
CA GLU A 237 29.79 -16.03 -2.34
C GLU A 237 28.47 -15.96 -1.54
N PRO A 238 27.80 -14.79 -1.48
CA PRO A 238 26.52 -14.69 -0.80
C PRO A 238 25.46 -15.60 -1.43
N THR A 239 24.46 -15.95 -0.64
CA THR A 239 23.45 -16.94 -1.04
C THR A 239 22.02 -16.40 -0.97
N VAL A 240 21.12 -17.09 -1.66
CA VAL A 240 19.69 -16.78 -1.75
C VAL A 240 18.88 -17.97 -1.26
N SER A 241 17.81 -17.67 -0.52
CA SER A 241 16.76 -18.61 -0.13
C SER A 241 15.42 -18.18 -0.70
N LEU A 242 14.74 -19.09 -1.38
CA LEU A 242 13.48 -18.88 -2.08
C LEU A 242 12.39 -19.75 -1.46
N GLU A 243 11.39 -19.14 -0.83
CA GLU A 243 10.31 -19.84 -0.11
C GLU A 243 8.95 -19.49 -0.72
N VAL A 244 8.23 -20.48 -1.25
CA VAL A 244 6.91 -20.32 -1.87
C VAL A 244 5.86 -21.05 -1.04
N CYS A 245 4.85 -20.35 -0.52
CA CYS A 245 3.74 -20.94 0.22
C CYS A 245 2.44 -20.78 -0.57
N MET A 246 1.71 -21.87 -0.80
CA MET A 246 0.58 -21.95 -1.72
C MET A 246 -0.67 -22.43 -1.00
N THR A 247 -1.82 -21.90 -1.39
CA THR A 247 -3.14 -22.38 -0.96
C THR A 247 -4.09 -22.51 -2.15
N HIS A 248 -5.21 -23.20 -1.95
CA HIS A 248 -6.19 -23.47 -3.01
C HIS A 248 -5.53 -24.22 -4.17
N LEU A 249 -4.82 -25.30 -3.87
CA LEU A 249 -4.14 -26.13 -4.86
C LEU A 249 -5.12 -26.68 -5.90
N ASP A 250 -4.62 -26.91 -7.11
CA ASP A 250 -5.44 -27.48 -8.19
C ASP A 250 -5.94 -28.87 -7.80
N VAL A 251 -7.26 -29.07 -7.90
CA VAL A 251 -7.93 -30.28 -7.39
C VAL A 251 -7.50 -31.53 -8.13
N GLU A 252 -7.29 -31.44 -9.45
CA GLU A 252 -6.84 -32.60 -10.25
C GLU A 252 -5.39 -32.93 -9.95
N HIS A 253 -4.53 -31.92 -9.86
CA HIS A 253 -3.13 -32.11 -9.50
C HIS A 253 -2.96 -32.66 -8.07
N SER A 254 -3.78 -32.22 -7.13
CA SER A 254 -3.71 -32.62 -5.71
C SER A 254 -3.98 -34.11 -5.49
N LYS A 255 -4.62 -34.80 -6.45
CA LYS A 255 -4.89 -36.25 -6.39
C LYS A 255 -3.62 -37.10 -6.33
N HIS A 256 -2.50 -36.61 -6.85
CA HIS A 256 -1.22 -37.33 -6.77
C HIS A 256 -0.73 -37.52 -5.32
N PHE A 257 -1.17 -36.66 -4.40
CA PHE A 257 -0.74 -36.64 -2.99
C PHE A 257 -1.79 -37.24 -2.06
N VAL A 258 -2.89 -37.76 -2.60
CA VAL A 258 -3.84 -38.57 -1.84
C VAL A 258 -3.43 -40.03 -2.01
N ARG A 259 -3.19 -40.70 -0.89
CA ARG A 259 -2.78 -42.10 -0.90
C ARG A 259 -4.03 -42.97 -0.91
N ASP A 260 -4.26 -43.57 -2.06
CA ASP A 260 -5.23 -44.65 -2.23
C ASP A 260 -4.44 -45.95 -2.44
N ASP A 261 -4.64 -46.91 -1.54
CA ASP A 261 -3.92 -48.19 -1.53
C ASP A 261 -4.09 -49.01 -2.81
N THR A 262 -5.06 -48.65 -3.66
CA THR A 262 -5.26 -49.29 -4.97
C THR A 262 -4.48 -48.62 -6.11
N THR A 263 -4.02 -47.37 -5.95
CA THR A 263 -3.37 -46.57 -7.01
C THR A 263 -1.98 -46.07 -6.65
N PHE A 264 -1.59 -46.09 -5.36
CA PHE A 264 -0.25 -45.71 -4.91
C PHE A 264 0.82 -46.73 -5.30
N VAL A 265 1.91 -46.27 -5.93
CA VAL A 265 3.02 -47.13 -6.37
C VAL A 265 4.26 -46.94 -5.49
N SER A 266 4.74 -45.70 -5.34
CA SER A 266 5.84 -45.33 -4.45
C SER A 266 5.95 -43.79 -4.38
N SER A 267 6.58 -43.25 -3.34
CA SER A 267 6.88 -41.81 -3.24
C SER A 267 7.61 -41.30 -4.48
N ARG A 268 8.61 -42.07 -4.96
CA ARG A 268 9.39 -41.74 -6.16
C ARG A 268 8.52 -41.60 -7.41
N GLN A 269 7.55 -42.49 -7.58
CA GLN A 269 6.62 -42.41 -8.70
C GLN A 269 5.71 -41.18 -8.56
N THR A 270 5.19 -40.91 -7.36
CA THR A 270 4.43 -39.68 -7.07
C THR A 270 5.23 -38.42 -7.41
N THR A 271 6.52 -38.37 -7.07
CA THR A 271 7.44 -37.26 -7.39
C THR A 271 7.63 -37.07 -8.91
N GLN A 272 7.64 -38.17 -9.68
CA GLN A 272 7.72 -38.11 -11.14
C GLN A 272 6.40 -37.66 -11.76
N ASP A 273 5.28 -38.28 -11.37
CA ASP A 273 3.97 -38.06 -11.98
C ASP A 273 3.40 -36.68 -11.65
N SER A 274 3.69 -36.15 -10.46
CA SER A 274 3.36 -34.78 -10.07
C SER A 274 4.27 -33.73 -10.72
N GLY A 275 5.32 -34.13 -11.44
CA GLY A 275 6.25 -33.19 -12.04
C GLY A 275 7.19 -32.48 -11.04
N ILE A 276 7.20 -32.88 -9.76
CA ILE A 276 8.14 -32.37 -8.75
C ILE A 276 9.58 -32.66 -9.14
N ALA A 277 9.86 -33.83 -9.73
CA ALA A 277 11.20 -34.20 -10.21
C ALA A 277 11.80 -33.17 -11.18
N ALA A 278 10.96 -32.46 -11.95
CA ALA A 278 11.40 -31.44 -12.90
C ALA A 278 11.71 -30.08 -12.24
N LEU A 279 11.27 -29.85 -11.00
CA LEU A 279 11.60 -28.62 -10.26
C LEU A 279 13.06 -28.59 -9.82
N PHE A 280 13.60 -29.77 -9.47
CA PHE A 280 14.96 -29.95 -8.94
C PHE A 280 15.72 -31.07 -9.67
N PRO A 281 16.00 -30.90 -10.98
CA PRO A 281 16.50 -31.98 -11.83
C PRO A 281 17.91 -32.48 -11.45
N THR A 282 18.66 -31.70 -10.69
CA THR A 282 20.05 -31.99 -10.31
C THR A 282 20.21 -32.41 -8.85
N MET A 283 19.13 -32.42 -8.06
CA MET A 283 19.19 -32.73 -6.63
C MET A 283 18.92 -34.22 -6.36
N ASP A 284 19.57 -34.75 -5.34
CA ASP A 284 19.19 -36.03 -4.74
C ASP A 284 17.95 -35.81 -3.87
N ILE A 285 16.82 -36.42 -4.25
CA ILE A 285 15.52 -36.22 -3.60
C ILE A 285 15.22 -37.41 -2.68
N ASP A 286 14.90 -37.10 -1.43
CA ASP A 286 14.34 -38.01 -0.43
C ASP A 286 12.89 -37.64 -0.16
N ASP A 287 11.97 -38.47 -0.64
CA ASP A 287 10.54 -38.19 -0.68
C ASP A 287 9.71 -39.19 0.11
N TYR A 288 8.62 -38.69 0.70
CA TYR A 288 7.70 -39.49 1.49
C TYR A 288 6.26 -39.06 1.24
N VAL A 289 5.37 -40.04 1.04
CA VAL A 289 3.92 -39.84 0.91
C VAL A 289 3.23 -40.37 2.15
N PHE A 290 2.42 -39.53 2.80
CA PHE A 290 1.70 -39.84 4.05
C PHE A 290 0.32 -40.46 3.78
N GLU A 291 -0.29 -41.02 4.82
CA GLU A 291 -1.61 -41.66 4.77
C GLU A 291 -2.60 -40.95 5.71
N PRO A 292 -3.86 -40.69 5.28
CA PRO A 292 -4.44 -41.00 3.98
C PRO A 292 -3.99 -40.06 2.84
N CYS A 293 -3.28 -38.98 3.16
CA CYS A 293 -2.76 -38.05 2.16
C CYS A 293 -1.60 -37.23 2.73
N GLY A 294 -0.86 -36.56 1.85
CA GLY A 294 0.25 -35.67 2.18
C GLY A 294 1.56 -36.08 1.50
N TYR A 295 2.47 -35.12 1.33
CA TYR A 295 3.78 -35.36 0.74
C TYR A 295 4.83 -34.46 1.38
N SER A 296 5.99 -35.02 1.72
CA SER A 296 7.17 -34.25 2.15
C SER A 296 8.40 -34.73 1.39
N MET A 297 9.32 -33.83 1.05
CA MET A 297 10.61 -34.21 0.50
C MET A 297 11.73 -33.24 0.84
N ASN A 298 12.95 -33.76 0.85
CA ASN A 298 14.21 -33.02 0.91
C ASN A 298 15.04 -33.25 -0.36
N GLY A 299 15.46 -32.17 -1.01
CA GLY A 299 16.45 -32.18 -2.09
C GLY A 299 17.82 -31.77 -1.56
N LEU A 300 18.88 -32.45 -2.00
CA LEU A 300 20.27 -32.15 -1.62
C LEU A 300 21.15 -31.98 -2.86
N ALA A 301 21.91 -30.88 -2.94
CA ALA A 301 22.98 -30.70 -3.91
C ALA A 301 24.09 -29.79 -3.36
N GLY A 302 25.29 -30.35 -3.11
CA GLY A 302 26.37 -29.57 -2.49
C GLY A 302 25.96 -29.02 -1.13
N SER A 303 26.04 -27.70 -0.94
CA SER A 303 25.53 -26.99 0.25
C SER A 303 24.07 -26.53 0.13
N GLU A 304 23.48 -26.62 -1.07
CA GLU A 304 22.09 -26.27 -1.35
C GLU A 304 21.14 -27.36 -0.85
N TYR A 305 19.97 -26.94 -0.39
CA TYR A 305 18.87 -27.82 -0.07
C TYR A 305 17.55 -27.28 -0.62
N SER A 306 16.60 -28.19 -0.83
CA SER A 306 15.21 -27.86 -1.16
C SER A 306 14.25 -28.65 -0.30
N THR A 307 13.08 -28.10 -0.04
CA THR A 307 12.00 -28.79 0.67
C THR A 307 10.69 -28.64 -0.08
N ILE A 308 9.88 -29.68 -0.12
CA ILE A 308 8.46 -29.54 -0.45
C ILE A 308 7.62 -30.21 0.62
N HIS A 309 6.60 -29.53 1.12
CA HIS A 309 5.59 -30.14 2.00
C HIS A 309 4.19 -29.80 1.47
N ILE A 310 3.31 -30.81 1.36
CA ILE A 310 2.00 -30.69 0.71
C ILE A 310 0.93 -31.35 1.56
N THR A 311 -0.16 -30.61 1.76
CA THR A 311 -1.42 -31.11 2.30
C THR A 311 -2.53 -30.88 1.28
N PRO A 312 -3.06 -31.93 0.61
CA PRO A 312 -3.97 -31.79 -0.53
C PRO A 312 -5.44 -31.60 -0.15
N GLU A 313 -5.77 -31.36 1.13
CA GLU A 313 -7.15 -31.40 1.63
C GLU A 313 -8.04 -30.29 1.05
N ASN A 314 -9.24 -30.65 0.59
CA ASN A 314 -10.15 -29.71 -0.05
C ASN A 314 -10.70 -28.67 0.93
N GLY A 315 -10.60 -27.39 0.59
CA GLY A 315 -11.05 -26.27 1.41
C GLY A 315 -9.92 -25.55 2.17
N PHE A 316 -8.82 -26.26 2.45
CA PHE A 316 -7.66 -25.72 3.18
C PHE A 316 -6.32 -26.28 2.65
N SER A 317 -6.28 -26.70 1.39
CA SER A 317 -5.08 -27.26 0.76
C SER A 317 -3.90 -26.29 0.81
N TYR A 318 -2.72 -26.83 1.12
CA TYR A 318 -1.49 -26.07 1.35
C TYR A 318 -0.28 -26.77 0.72
N CYS A 319 0.66 -26.00 0.19
CA CYS A 319 1.95 -26.49 -0.26
C CYS A 319 3.05 -25.47 0.01
N SER A 320 4.13 -25.86 0.67
CA SER A 320 5.36 -25.07 0.79
C SER A 320 6.45 -25.66 -0.11
N VAL A 321 7.17 -24.79 -0.81
CA VAL A 321 8.33 -25.16 -1.65
C VAL A 321 9.48 -24.22 -1.33
N GLU A 322 10.63 -24.74 -0.94
CA GLU A 322 11.84 -23.95 -0.66
C GLU A 322 13.03 -24.45 -1.48
N HIS A 323 13.90 -23.51 -1.87
CA HIS A 323 15.25 -23.78 -2.37
C HIS A 323 16.21 -22.77 -1.75
N SER A 324 17.19 -23.24 -1.00
CA SER A 324 18.04 -22.43 -0.12
C SER A 324 19.54 -22.68 -0.30
N ASN A 325 20.33 -21.69 0.14
CA ASN A 325 21.77 -21.57 -0.06
C ASN A 325 22.19 -21.49 -1.53
N VAL A 326 21.32 -20.99 -2.42
CA VAL A 326 21.61 -20.86 -3.85
C VAL A 326 22.64 -19.75 -4.04
N PRO A 327 23.79 -20.00 -4.71
CA PRO A 327 24.74 -18.94 -5.00
C PRO A 327 24.09 -17.83 -5.83
N VAL A 328 24.33 -16.58 -5.43
CA VAL A 328 23.75 -15.39 -6.07
C VAL A 328 24.03 -15.34 -7.58
N SER A 329 25.20 -15.81 -8.03
CA SER A 329 25.58 -15.84 -9.45
C SER A 329 24.71 -16.73 -10.34
N VAL A 330 23.99 -17.70 -9.76
CA VAL A 330 23.16 -18.66 -10.50
C VAL A 330 21.68 -18.60 -10.11
N ALA A 331 21.31 -17.76 -9.13
CA ALA A 331 19.94 -17.64 -8.65
C ALA A 331 19.02 -16.94 -9.67
N ASP A 332 17.92 -17.62 -10.04
CA ASP A 332 16.85 -17.07 -10.88
C ASP A 332 15.47 -17.26 -10.20
N PRO A 333 15.06 -16.31 -9.34
CA PRO A 333 13.82 -16.43 -8.58
C PRO A 333 12.56 -16.39 -9.46
N GLU A 334 12.59 -15.72 -10.61
CA GLU A 334 11.47 -15.69 -11.55
C GLU A 334 11.26 -17.06 -12.20
N ALA A 335 12.31 -17.65 -12.77
CA ALA A 335 12.19 -18.94 -13.42
C ALA A 335 11.79 -20.01 -12.39
N PHE A 336 12.31 -19.93 -11.17
CA PHE A 336 11.91 -20.81 -10.07
C PHE A 336 10.40 -20.70 -9.77
N VAL A 337 9.90 -19.51 -9.46
CA VAL A 337 8.48 -19.34 -9.12
C VAL A 337 7.55 -19.67 -10.28
N ARG A 338 7.97 -19.43 -11.54
CA ARG A 338 7.21 -19.82 -12.73
C ARG A 338 7.10 -21.34 -12.84
N ARG A 339 8.19 -22.08 -12.61
CA ARG A 339 8.15 -23.56 -12.58
C ARG A 339 7.22 -24.04 -11.48
N VAL A 340 7.37 -23.54 -10.25
CA VAL A 340 6.51 -23.91 -9.10
C VAL A 340 5.03 -23.64 -9.38
N ALA A 341 4.67 -22.44 -9.85
CA ALA A 341 3.29 -22.08 -10.17
C ALA A 341 2.72 -22.90 -11.33
N SER A 342 3.55 -23.33 -12.30
CA SER A 342 3.12 -24.17 -13.42
C SER A 342 2.86 -25.63 -13.00
N THR A 343 3.63 -26.13 -12.03
CA THR A 343 3.47 -27.48 -11.47
C THR A 343 2.19 -27.55 -10.62
N PHE A 344 2.07 -26.67 -9.62
CA PHE A 344 1.01 -26.80 -8.60
C PHE A 344 -0.28 -26.01 -8.91
N LYS A 345 -0.21 -25.03 -9.83
CA LYS A 345 -1.35 -24.19 -10.27
C LYS A 345 -2.25 -23.65 -9.15
N PRO A 346 -1.68 -23.10 -8.05
CA PRO A 346 -2.45 -22.69 -6.87
C PRO A 346 -3.46 -21.57 -7.17
N GLY A 347 -4.52 -21.45 -6.38
CA GLY A 347 -5.42 -20.29 -6.46
C GLY A 347 -4.79 -19.03 -5.86
N LYS A 348 -3.93 -19.18 -4.83
CA LYS A 348 -3.19 -18.08 -4.19
C LYS A 348 -1.83 -18.57 -3.69
N PHE A 349 -0.80 -17.74 -3.75
CA PHE A 349 0.50 -18.08 -3.17
C PHE A 349 1.33 -16.87 -2.78
N SER A 350 2.27 -17.06 -1.87
CA SER A 350 3.28 -16.08 -1.47
C SER A 350 4.69 -16.57 -1.80
N LEU A 351 5.62 -15.63 -2.00
CA LEU A 351 7.05 -15.90 -2.24
C LEU A 351 7.88 -15.00 -1.33
N ALA A 352 8.80 -15.56 -0.56
CA ALA A 352 9.85 -14.84 0.15
C ALA A 352 11.22 -15.13 -0.50
N VAL A 353 11.97 -14.07 -0.78
CA VAL A 353 13.34 -14.11 -1.31
C VAL A 353 14.26 -13.52 -0.26
N SER A 354 15.01 -14.38 0.42
CA SER A 354 15.93 -14.04 1.49
C SER A 354 17.38 -14.03 0.97
N THR A 355 18.16 -13.02 1.36
CA THR A 355 19.60 -12.89 1.04
C THR A 355 20.38 -12.60 2.31
N ASP A 356 21.62 -13.10 2.39
CA ASP A 356 22.45 -13.10 3.60
C ASP A 356 23.54 -12.02 3.65
N ALA A 357 23.71 -11.21 2.60
CA ALA A 357 24.66 -10.11 2.57
C ALA A 357 24.25 -8.96 1.62
N ALA A 358 24.94 -7.83 1.76
CA ALA A 358 24.88 -6.65 0.90
C ALA A 358 25.35 -7.03 -0.50
N LEU A 359 24.43 -7.04 -1.45
CA LEU A 359 24.71 -7.42 -2.83
C LEU A 359 24.67 -6.17 -3.71
N THR A 360 25.76 -5.91 -4.41
CA THR A 360 25.84 -4.85 -5.44
C THR A 360 24.82 -5.02 -6.57
N HIS A 361 24.32 -6.25 -6.77
CA HIS A 361 23.29 -6.62 -7.75
C HIS A 361 22.01 -7.20 -7.11
N ALA A 362 21.80 -7.01 -5.80
CA ALA A 362 20.64 -7.58 -5.08
C ALA A 362 19.29 -7.23 -5.71
N ALA A 363 19.21 -6.02 -6.28
CA ALA A 363 17.98 -5.52 -6.88
C ALA A 363 17.45 -6.45 -7.97
N ASP A 364 18.33 -7.04 -8.80
CA ASP A 364 17.93 -7.88 -9.94
C ASP A 364 17.50 -9.29 -9.52
N ILE A 365 18.18 -9.89 -8.55
CA ILE A 365 17.77 -11.18 -7.96
C ILE A 365 16.45 -11.02 -7.20
N ARG A 366 16.27 -9.90 -6.51
CA ARG A 366 15.05 -9.62 -5.73
C ARG A 366 13.86 -9.23 -6.63
N ARG A 367 14.04 -9.01 -7.93
CA ARG A 367 12.98 -8.62 -8.88
C ARG A 367 12.28 -9.86 -9.44
N VAL A 368 10.98 -9.97 -9.15
CA VAL A 368 10.11 -10.98 -9.75
C VAL A 368 9.07 -10.27 -10.64
N PRO A 369 9.13 -10.43 -11.98
CA PRO A 369 8.19 -9.79 -12.90
C PRO A 369 6.84 -10.50 -12.92
N THR A 370 5.95 -10.05 -13.81
CA THR A 370 4.57 -10.54 -13.91
C THR A 370 4.52 -12.02 -14.29
N LEU A 371 3.93 -12.84 -13.41
CA LEU A 371 3.64 -14.24 -13.65
C LEU A 371 2.38 -14.41 -14.53
N PRO A 372 2.46 -15.03 -15.71
CA PRO A 372 1.29 -15.28 -16.54
C PRO A 372 0.20 -16.06 -15.78
N GLY A 373 -1.05 -15.61 -15.86
CA GLY A 373 -2.20 -16.23 -15.17
C GLY A 373 -2.36 -15.82 -13.70
N TYR A 374 -1.45 -15.03 -13.14
CA TYR A 374 -1.49 -14.58 -11.75
C TYR A 374 -1.32 -13.07 -11.63
N ARG A 375 -2.04 -12.45 -10.69
CA ARG A 375 -1.89 -11.04 -10.33
C ARG A 375 -1.20 -10.92 -8.99
N ARG A 376 -0.10 -10.17 -8.95
CA ARG A 376 0.57 -9.79 -7.69
C ARG A 376 -0.31 -8.79 -6.92
N VAL A 377 -0.59 -9.07 -5.64
CA VAL A 377 -1.47 -8.28 -4.76
C VAL A 377 -0.66 -7.43 -3.77
N GLN A 378 0.51 -7.93 -3.37
CA GLN A 378 1.44 -7.20 -2.51
C GLN A 378 2.90 -7.52 -2.83
N ALA A 379 3.76 -6.56 -2.47
CA ALA A 379 5.20 -6.65 -2.51
C ALA A 379 5.75 -5.83 -1.33
N SER A 380 6.72 -6.37 -0.60
CA SER A 380 7.36 -5.72 0.54
C SER A 380 8.84 -6.08 0.56
N HIS A 381 9.67 -5.20 1.11
CA HIS A 381 11.10 -5.39 1.17
C HIS A 381 11.63 -4.84 2.49
N GLN A 382 12.52 -5.59 3.14
CA GLN A 382 13.14 -5.22 4.40
C GLN A 382 14.60 -5.66 4.40
N GLU A 383 15.52 -4.75 4.70
CA GLU A 383 16.89 -5.09 5.08
C GLU A 383 16.88 -5.59 6.52
N VAL A 384 17.51 -6.74 6.77
CA VAL A 384 17.35 -7.48 8.04
C VAL A 384 18.62 -7.57 8.87
N ASP A 385 19.82 -7.32 8.30
CA ASP A 385 21.07 -7.26 9.06
C ASP A 385 22.02 -6.15 8.59
N ALA A 386 22.99 -5.81 9.45
CA ALA A 386 24.03 -4.82 9.20
C ALA A 386 25.01 -5.23 8.09
N ASN A 387 25.06 -6.52 7.74
CA ASN A 387 25.84 -7.02 6.63
C ASN A 387 25.13 -6.82 5.27
N GLY A 388 23.91 -6.26 5.27
CA GLY A 388 23.09 -5.92 4.10
C GLY A 388 22.25 -7.07 3.54
N GLY A 389 22.08 -8.13 4.33
CA GLY A 389 21.07 -9.16 4.10
C GLY A 389 19.66 -8.56 4.10
N ALA A 390 18.76 -9.14 3.32
CA ALA A 390 17.41 -8.62 3.14
C ALA A 390 16.40 -9.70 2.77
N VAL A 391 15.13 -9.40 3.01
CA VAL A 391 13.98 -10.23 2.63
C VAL A 391 13.04 -9.43 1.73
N SER A 392 12.72 -9.98 0.56
CA SER A 392 11.66 -9.48 -0.33
C SER A 392 10.48 -10.45 -0.31
N PHE A 393 9.30 -9.95 -0.04
CA PHE A 393 8.09 -10.76 0.12
C PHE A 393 7.00 -10.34 -0.87
N TYR A 394 6.34 -11.34 -1.47
CA TYR A 394 5.35 -11.17 -2.53
C TYR A 394 4.12 -12.04 -2.27
N THR A 395 2.95 -11.63 -2.78
CA THR A 395 1.75 -12.50 -2.83
C THR A 395 1.02 -12.34 -4.14
N PHE A 396 0.51 -13.45 -4.64
CA PHE A 396 -0.12 -13.61 -5.95
C PHE A 396 -1.48 -14.30 -5.80
N VAL A 397 -2.43 -13.90 -6.64
CA VAL A 397 -3.74 -14.55 -6.77
C VAL A 397 -3.96 -14.94 -8.23
N ARG A 398 -4.46 -16.15 -8.46
CA ARG A 398 -4.79 -16.64 -9.80
C ARG A 398 -5.90 -15.78 -10.39
N LEU A 399 -5.74 -15.36 -11.63
CA LEU A 399 -6.78 -14.62 -12.34
C LEU A 399 -7.92 -15.57 -12.72
N PRO A 400 -9.18 -15.12 -12.71
CA PRO A 400 -10.29 -15.92 -13.22
C PRO A 400 -9.97 -16.34 -14.66
N GLU A 401 -10.22 -17.60 -14.98
CA GLU A 401 -10.19 -18.05 -16.37
C GLU A 401 -11.31 -17.33 -17.12
N THR A 402 -11.00 -16.18 -17.70
CA THR A 402 -11.85 -15.60 -18.73
C THR A 402 -11.89 -16.61 -19.86
N THR A 403 -13.01 -17.32 -20.00
CA THR A 403 -13.40 -17.95 -21.26
C THR A 403 -13.70 -16.84 -22.26
N ILE A 404 -12.65 -16.14 -22.69
CA ILE A 404 -12.66 -15.40 -23.94
C ILE A 404 -12.15 -16.40 -24.96
N THR A 405 -13.05 -16.89 -25.78
CA THR A 405 -12.73 -17.58 -27.02
C THR A 405 -12.04 -16.57 -27.96
N LEU A 406 -10.76 -16.29 -27.68
CA LEU A 406 -9.88 -15.38 -28.40
C LEU A 406 -9.40 -15.96 -29.74
N ILE A 407 -10.17 -16.90 -30.32
CA ILE A 407 -9.90 -17.52 -31.63
C ILE A 407 -10.65 -16.77 -32.75
N GLY A 408 -11.70 -16.00 -32.43
CA GLY A 408 -12.49 -15.29 -33.46
C GLY A 408 -11.96 -13.91 -33.86
N VAL A 409 -11.36 -13.16 -32.93
CA VAL A 409 -10.97 -11.76 -33.17
C VAL A 409 -9.64 -11.65 -33.90
N ALA A 410 -8.68 -12.56 -33.64
CA ALA A 410 -7.42 -12.61 -34.37
C ALA A 410 -7.60 -13.04 -35.84
N ALA A 411 -8.52 -13.97 -36.12
CA ALA A 411 -8.85 -14.39 -37.48
C ALA A 411 -9.60 -13.30 -38.27
N ALA A 412 -10.49 -12.55 -37.62
CA ALA A 412 -11.20 -11.43 -38.23
C ALA A 412 -10.29 -10.23 -38.54
N ILE A 413 -9.30 -9.96 -37.69
CA ILE A 413 -8.29 -8.90 -37.93
C ILE A 413 -7.38 -9.31 -39.09
N LYS A 414 -6.95 -10.57 -39.15
CA LYS A 414 -6.10 -11.09 -40.24
C LYS A 414 -6.82 -11.10 -41.60
N ALA A 415 -8.12 -11.40 -41.63
CA ALA A 415 -8.93 -11.34 -42.85
C ALA A 415 -9.15 -9.91 -43.37
N VAL A 416 -9.09 -8.89 -42.52
CA VAL A 416 -9.21 -7.47 -42.91
C VAL A 416 -7.86 -6.90 -43.35
N GLU A 417 -6.75 -7.41 -42.81
CA GLU A 417 -5.38 -7.07 -43.21
C GLU A 417 -5.00 -7.71 -44.56
N ASP A 418 -5.36 -8.98 -44.79
CA ASP A 418 -5.10 -9.69 -46.06
C ASP A 418 -5.86 -9.08 -47.27
N VAL A 419 -7.05 -8.50 -47.04
CA VAL A 419 -7.81 -7.79 -48.11
C VAL A 419 -7.18 -6.44 -48.45
N ARG A 420 -6.54 -5.78 -47.46
CA ARG A 420 -5.85 -4.49 -47.66
C ARG A 420 -4.52 -4.64 -48.38
N GLU A 421 -3.77 -5.72 -48.13
CA GLU A 421 -2.52 -6.00 -48.83
C GLU A 421 -2.72 -6.43 -50.29
N GLN A 422 -3.85 -7.09 -50.62
CA GLN A 422 -4.15 -7.45 -52.01
C GLN A 422 -4.64 -6.27 -52.87
N GLU A 423 -5.18 -5.20 -52.29
CA GLU A 423 -5.56 -3.99 -53.04
C GLU A 423 -4.37 -3.05 -53.32
N GLU A 424 -3.32 -3.07 -52.50
CA GLU A 424 -2.09 -2.29 -52.75
C GLU A 424 -1.11 -2.98 -53.72
N LEU A 425 -1.08 -4.33 -53.76
CA LEU A 425 -0.19 -5.08 -54.65
C LEU A 425 -0.57 -5.00 -56.15
N VAL A 426 -1.80 -4.56 -56.48
CA VAL A 426 -2.28 -4.41 -57.87
C VAL A 426 -1.89 -3.04 -58.49
N LYS A 427 -1.36 -2.09 -57.70
CA LYS A 427 -1.08 -0.73 -58.18
C LYS A 427 0.38 -0.40 -58.51
N SER A 428 1.34 -1.29 -58.26
CA SER A 428 2.76 -0.94 -58.45
C SER A 428 3.60 -2.03 -59.12
N VAL A 429 3.24 -2.47 -60.32
CA VAL A 429 4.21 -3.04 -61.28
C VAL A 429 3.87 -2.59 -62.70
N VAL A 430 4.48 -1.47 -63.13
CA VAL A 430 4.68 -1.08 -64.52
C VAL A 430 6.13 -0.62 -64.64
N ILE A 431 6.97 -1.46 -65.28
CA ILE A 431 8.10 -1.12 -66.18
C ILE A 431 9.37 -0.53 -65.50
N THR A 432 10.62 -0.96 -65.68
CA THR A 432 11.31 -1.98 -66.53
C THR A 432 12.79 -2.06 -66.11
N GLU A 433 13.40 -3.24 -66.37
CA GLU A 433 14.79 -3.50 -66.85
C GLU A 433 15.99 -3.09 -65.96
N GLY A 434 17.06 -3.87 -65.82
CA GLY A 434 17.48 -5.12 -66.48
C GLY A 434 18.88 -5.56 -66.01
N ASP A 435 19.29 -6.74 -66.50
CA ASP A 435 20.62 -7.40 -66.49
C ASP A 435 21.14 -8.03 -65.17
N GLY A 436 21.58 -9.30 -65.11
CA GLY A 436 21.73 -10.34 -66.12
C GLY A 436 22.30 -11.66 -65.53
N LYS A 437 21.65 -12.79 -65.91
CA LYS A 437 22.09 -14.19 -66.17
C LYS A 437 23.34 -14.81 -65.49
N TYR A 438 23.18 -16.05 -65.00
CA TYR A 438 23.61 -17.34 -65.64
C TYR A 438 23.17 -18.53 -64.74
N GLU A 439 22.18 -19.35 -65.15
CA GLU A 439 22.23 -20.77 -65.67
C GLU A 439 22.47 -21.86 -64.59
N SER A 440 21.82 -23.04 -64.56
CA SER A 440 20.81 -23.72 -65.41
C SER A 440 20.26 -25.00 -64.72
N ASP A 441 18.98 -25.31 -65.01
CA ASP A 441 18.29 -26.60 -65.33
C ASP A 441 18.41 -27.85 -64.40
N GLU A 442 17.43 -28.77 -64.22
CA GLU A 442 16.36 -29.32 -65.07
C GLU A 442 15.16 -29.92 -64.26
N GLU A 443 14.07 -30.17 -65.02
CA GLU A 443 13.08 -31.27 -64.92
C GLU A 443 11.67 -31.06 -64.28
N ALA A 444 10.67 -31.26 -65.14
CA ALA A 444 9.24 -31.48 -64.86
C ALA A 444 8.77 -32.73 -65.63
N PRO A 445 7.69 -33.44 -65.20
CA PRO A 445 6.51 -33.51 -66.09
C PRO A 445 5.11 -33.72 -65.42
N SER A 446 4.13 -32.92 -65.91
CA SER A 446 2.74 -33.19 -66.38
C SER A 446 1.79 -34.34 -65.92
N ARG A 447 0.48 -33.96 -65.81
CA ARG A 447 -0.80 -34.51 -66.40
C ARG A 447 -1.85 -35.25 -65.50
N LYS A 448 -3.10 -34.71 -65.35
CA LYS A 448 -4.43 -35.15 -65.93
C LYS A 448 -5.74 -34.82 -65.13
N LYS A 449 -6.72 -34.27 -65.88
CA LYS A 449 -8.22 -34.13 -65.85
C LYS A 449 -9.13 -34.96 -64.89
N LEU A 450 -10.31 -34.38 -64.50
CA LEU A 450 -11.70 -34.71 -64.98
C LEU A 450 -12.84 -33.80 -64.42
N ARG A 451 -13.98 -33.73 -65.14
CA ARG A 451 -15.26 -32.95 -65.03
C ARG A 451 -16.38 -33.73 -64.26
N PRO A 452 -17.65 -33.26 -63.98
CA PRO A 452 -18.64 -32.60 -64.88
C PRO A 452 -19.69 -31.60 -64.24
N GLU A 453 -20.83 -31.36 -64.94
CA GLU A 453 -21.70 -30.16 -65.11
C GLU A 453 -22.99 -30.01 -64.26
N GLY A 454 -23.70 -28.85 -64.35
CA GLY A 454 -25.15 -28.81 -64.73
C GLY A 454 -26.17 -27.82 -64.07
N SER A 455 -26.72 -26.88 -64.88
CA SER A 455 -28.07 -26.22 -64.86
C SER A 455 -28.42 -25.15 -63.78
N SER A 456 -29.21 -24.08 -63.95
CA SER A 456 -30.03 -23.46 -65.04
C SER A 456 -30.46 -22.01 -64.62
N SER A 457 -30.69 -21.09 -65.57
CA SER A 457 -31.22 -19.71 -65.42
C SER A 457 -32.77 -19.67 -65.66
N PRO A 458 -33.53 -18.53 -65.82
CA PRO A 458 -33.20 -17.07 -65.87
C PRO A 458 -34.27 -16.05 -65.33
N CYS A 459 -34.03 -14.75 -65.63
CA CYS A 459 -34.96 -13.59 -65.83
C CYS A 459 -35.24 -12.66 -64.62
N SER A 460 -35.24 -11.31 -64.72
CA SER A 460 -35.00 -10.34 -65.80
C SER A 460 -34.84 -8.91 -65.24
N LEU A 461 -34.08 -8.07 -65.95
CA LEU A 461 -33.77 -6.64 -65.72
C LEU A 461 -34.63 -5.71 -66.61
N PHE A 462 -34.96 -4.49 -66.14
CA PHE A 462 -35.10 -3.18 -66.84
C PHE A 462 -35.46 -2.15 -65.73
N ASP A 463 -34.58 -1.24 -65.30
CA ASP A 463 -34.10 0.03 -65.89
C ASP A 463 -35.17 1.13 -66.00
N LEU A 464 -34.96 2.26 -65.31
CA LEU A 464 -35.11 3.63 -65.83
C LEU A 464 -34.64 4.68 -64.79
N SER A 465 -34.16 5.78 -65.36
CA SER A 465 -33.23 6.79 -64.88
C SER A 465 -33.85 8.01 -64.17
N THR A 466 -32.99 8.81 -63.52
CA THR A 466 -32.89 10.30 -63.51
C THR A 466 -31.97 10.71 -62.34
N ASP A 467 -31.11 11.73 -62.36
CA ASP A 467 -30.40 12.49 -63.40
C ASP A 467 -29.30 13.31 -62.69
N SER A 468 -28.39 13.87 -63.49
CA SER A 468 -27.40 14.93 -63.22
C SER A 468 -25.99 14.56 -62.70
N ARG A 469 -25.01 14.93 -63.54
CA ARG A 469 -23.56 14.68 -63.50
C ARG A 469 -22.78 15.98 -63.28
N SER A 470 -21.62 15.81 -62.62
CA SER A 470 -20.29 16.42 -62.85
C SER A 470 -20.13 17.95 -62.69
N THR A 471 -18.99 18.52 -62.29
CA THR A 471 -17.58 18.21 -62.59
C THR A 471 -16.67 19.09 -61.68
N THR A 472 -15.54 18.55 -61.25
CA THR A 472 -14.31 19.20 -60.70
C THR A 472 -13.67 20.22 -61.68
N PRO A 473 -12.69 21.13 -61.35
CA PRO A 473 -11.44 20.82 -60.62
C PRO A 473 -10.73 21.98 -59.84
N SER A 474 -9.44 21.73 -59.55
CA SER A 474 -8.47 22.19 -58.55
C SER A 474 -7.84 23.60 -58.61
N LEU A 475 -7.20 23.97 -57.49
CA LEU A 475 -5.90 24.68 -57.28
C LEU A 475 -5.40 25.70 -58.33
N LEU A 476 -5.17 26.96 -57.92
CA LEU A 476 -3.85 27.55 -57.58
C LEU A 476 -3.90 29.10 -57.65
N ALA A 477 -3.12 29.75 -56.79
CA ALA A 477 -2.37 31.00 -57.05
C ALA A 477 -3.02 32.41 -56.95
N LEU A 478 -2.52 33.15 -55.95
CA LEU A 478 -1.80 34.44 -56.03
C LEU A 478 -2.56 35.80 -56.10
N LEU A 479 -2.06 36.70 -55.22
CA LEU A 479 -2.05 38.18 -55.24
C LEU A 479 -3.36 38.88 -54.81
N SER A 480 -3.37 39.99 -54.08
CA SER A 480 -2.37 40.80 -53.36
C SER A 480 -3.11 41.99 -52.70
N ALA A 481 -2.43 42.64 -51.76
CA ALA A 481 -2.40 44.09 -51.53
C ALA A 481 -3.13 44.71 -50.30
N GLY A 482 -2.32 45.46 -49.55
CA GLY A 482 -2.65 46.55 -48.61
C GLY A 482 -2.48 46.17 -47.15
N GLY A 483 -1.36 46.42 -46.43
CA GLY A 483 -0.58 47.66 -46.30
C GLY A 483 -1.17 48.51 -45.15
N ALA A 484 -0.47 49.04 -44.14
CA ALA A 484 0.95 49.26 -43.90
C ALA A 484 1.21 49.69 -42.43
N ASN A 485 2.51 49.78 -42.08
CA ASN A 485 3.20 50.45 -40.95
C ASN A 485 3.35 49.61 -39.65
N SER A 486 4.47 48.90 -39.40
CA SER A 486 5.92 49.27 -39.35
C SER A 486 6.21 50.32 -38.26
N ALA A 487 7.29 50.33 -37.48
CA ALA A 487 8.53 49.54 -37.34
C ALA A 487 9.32 50.29 -36.19
N SER A 488 9.97 49.67 -35.20
CA SER A 488 11.20 48.85 -35.23
C SER A 488 12.39 49.62 -34.61
N VAL A 489 13.44 48.84 -34.28
CA VAL A 489 14.89 49.15 -34.36
C VAL A 489 15.59 49.24 -32.99
N THR A 490 16.67 48.52 -32.64
CA THR A 490 17.38 47.27 -33.05
C THR A 490 18.66 47.19 -32.18
N ASN A 491 19.37 46.04 -32.20
CA ASN A 491 20.84 45.87 -32.43
C ASN A 491 21.46 44.78 -31.51
N LEU A 492 22.40 43.89 -31.91
CA LEU A 492 23.06 43.52 -33.19
C LEU A 492 24.00 42.28 -32.92
N VAL A 493 24.13 41.33 -33.89
CA VAL A 493 25.27 40.40 -34.29
C VAL A 493 25.98 39.52 -33.22
N ALA A 494 26.49 38.29 -33.44
CA ALA A 494 27.19 37.71 -34.59
C ALA A 494 27.50 36.20 -34.46
N PHE A 495 27.35 35.52 -35.61
CA PHE A 495 28.17 34.46 -36.23
C PHE A 495 28.34 33.04 -35.63
N GLY A 496 28.05 32.03 -36.48
CA GLY A 496 28.85 30.79 -36.56
C GLY A 496 28.10 29.50 -36.91
N ALA A 497 27.74 29.29 -38.18
CA ALA A 497 27.11 28.08 -38.69
C ALA A 497 28.11 26.95 -39.06
N ARG A 498 27.67 25.69 -38.90
CA ARG A 498 27.81 24.49 -39.79
C ARG A 498 27.71 23.21 -38.95
N THR A 499 27.02 22.11 -39.28
CA THR A 499 25.94 21.65 -40.19
C THR A 499 25.93 20.11 -40.09
N VAL A 500 24.93 19.45 -40.70
CA VAL A 500 24.77 18.00 -40.98
C VAL A 500 23.90 17.29 -39.94
N GLU A 501 22.58 17.32 -40.11
CA GLU A 501 21.76 16.40 -40.93
C GLU A 501 21.54 15.05 -40.22
N ASP A 502 20.33 14.78 -39.70
CA ASP A 502 19.34 14.02 -40.47
C ASP A 502 18.00 13.81 -39.70
N THR A 503 16.94 14.24 -40.39
CA THR A 503 15.62 13.57 -40.56
C THR A 503 14.79 13.14 -39.33
N ILE A 504 13.77 13.96 -39.01
CA ILE A 504 12.55 13.57 -38.29
C ILE A 504 11.35 13.74 -39.22
N GLN A 505 10.60 12.66 -39.44
CA GLN A 505 9.13 12.52 -39.50
C GLN A 505 8.71 11.36 -40.46
N PRO A 506 7.51 10.79 -40.34
CA PRO A 506 6.86 10.24 -39.14
C PRO A 506 6.29 8.83 -39.42
N SER A 507 6.15 7.96 -38.42
CA SER A 507 5.25 6.80 -38.53
C SER A 507 4.43 6.61 -37.26
N VAL A 508 3.13 6.52 -37.48
CA VAL A 508 2.11 6.11 -36.50
C VAL A 508 1.45 4.87 -37.08
N SER A 509 1.54 3.73 -36.40
CA SER A 509 0.35 2.97 -36.00
C SER A 509 0.72 1.87 -35.00
N ALA A 510 -0.26 1.54 -34.17
CA ALA A 510 -0.14 0.89 -32.87
C ALA A 510 0.04 -0.64 -32.92
N ARG A 511 0.81 -1.18 -31.96
CA ARG A 511 0.28 -2.08 -30.92
C ARG A 511 1.35 -2.42 -29.87
N ASN A 512 0.82 -2.67 -28.68
CA ASN A 512 1.43 -2.82 -27.38
C ASN A 512 2.31 -4.08 -27.23
N PRO A 513 3.56 -3.95 -26.75
CA PRO A 513 4.21 -4.97 -25.94
C PRO A 513 4.18 -4.55 -24.46
N MET A 514 3.45 -5.35 -23.69
CA MET A 514 3.50 -5.52 -22.24
C MET A 514 4.87 -5.20 -21.63
N THR A 515 4.92 -4.16 -20.80
CA THR A 515 5.02 -4.25 -19.32
C THR A 515 6.23 -5.03 -18.81
N GLU A 516 7.39 -4.36 -18.79
CA GLU A 516 8.50 -4.73 -17.91
C GLU A 516 8.92 -3.49 -17.09
N PHE A 517 9.09 -3.74 -15.78
CA PHE A 517 9.31 -2.82 -14.67
C PHE A 517 8.14 -2.00 -14.12
N ALA A 518 7.05 -2.70 -13.76
CA ALA A 518 6.14 -2.28 -12.69
C ALA A 518 6.63 -2.80 -11.32
N GLY A 519 7.29 -1.94 -10.54
CA GLY A 519 7.87 -2.33 -9.25
C GLY A 519 8.44 -1.22 -8.37
N VAL A 520 7.90 0.00 -8.41
CA VAL A 520 7.80 0.84 -7.20
C VAL A 520 6.32 0.83 -6.83
N ALA A 521 5.90 -0.14 -6.00
CA ALA A 521 4.56 -0.16 -5.43
C ALA A 521 4.54 0.79 -4.24
N THR A 522 3.99 1.96 -4.49
CA THR A 522 3.92 3.13 -3.63
C THR A 522 3.19 2.83 -2.31
N LEU A 523 3.71 3.37 -1.20
CA LEU A 523 2.92 4.23 -0.30
C LEU A 523 1.84 4.94 -1.15
N ARG A 524 0.57 4.57 -1.02
CA ARG A 524 -0.53 5.38 -1.58
C ARG A 524 -1.40 5.77 -0.39
N SER A 525 -1.22 6.96 0.20
CA SER A 525 -1.47 8.28 -0.39
C SER A 525 -0.27 8.98 -1.05
N SER A 526 -0.16 8.78 -2.36
CA SER A 526 0.15 9.82 -3.33
C SER A 526 -0.58 9.40 -4.58
N LEU A 527 -1.41 10.28 -5.14
CA LEU A 527 -2.06 9.96 -6.40
C LEU A 527 -1.00 9.81 -7.51
N LEU A 528 -1.33 9.01 -8.52
CA LEU A 528 -0.51 8.86 -9.71
C LEU A 528 -0.28 10.24 -10.34
N THR A 529 0.92 10.79 -10.16
CA THR A 529 1.80 11.24 -11.24
C THR A 529 3.17 11.56 -10.64
N PRO A 530 4.24 10.87 -11.05
CA PRO A 530 5.51 11.50 -11.31
C PRO A 530 5.48 11.87 -12.80
N ARG A 531 4.95 13.05 -13.12
CA ARG A 531 5.60 13.81 -14.18
C ARG A 531 6.66 14.64 -13.47
N PRO A 532 7.88 14.81 -14.02
CA PRO A 532 8.69 15.94 -13.58
C PRO A 532 7.79 17.17 -13.67
N LEU A 533 7.74 18.04 -12.65
CA LEU A 533 6.81 19.18 -12.64
C LEU A 533 6.82 19.94 -13.97
N ALA A 534 7.99 20.00 -14.63
CA ALA A 534 8.19 20.50 -15.99
C ALA A 534 7.26 19.90 -17.08
N ALA A 535 6.84 18.63 -16.98
CA ALA A 535 5.90 17.99 -17.91
C ALA A 535 4.44 17.99 -17.40
N ALA A 536 4.17 18.24 -16.12
CA ALA A 536 2.82 18.52 -15.62
C ALA A 536 2.34 19.91 -16.07
N PHE A 537 3.26 20.90 -16.11
CA PHE A 537 3.04 22.20 -16.76
C PHE A 537 2.69 22.10 -18.26
N VAL A 538 2.97 20.97 -18.92
CA VAL A 538 2.69 20.79 -20.35
C VAL A 538 1.22 20.39 -20.61
N LEU A 539 0.51 19.87 -19.59
CA LEU A 539 -0.84 19.28 -19.76
C LEU A 539 -1.93 19.89 -18.88
N GLU A 540 -1.59 20.64 -17.84
CA GLU A 540 -2.57 21.43 -17.08
C GLU A 540 -2.94 22.71 -17.85
N ALA A 541 -4.18 23.17 -17.67
CA ALA A 541 -4.64 24.38 -18.34
C ALA A 541 -3.80 25.60 -17.89
N PRO A 542 -3.51 26.56 -18.78
CA PRO A 542 -2.72 27.76 -18.44
C PRO A 542 -3.20 28.51 -17.19
N VAL A 543 -4.52 28.51 -16.94
CA VAL A 543 -5.13 29.14 -15.76
C VAL A 543 -4.73 28.46 -14.44
N VAL A 544 -4.56 27.13 -14.43
CA VAL A 544 -4.12 26.37 -13.24
C VAL A 544 -2.65 26.68 -12.96
N ILE A 545 -1.83 26.68 -14.01
CA ILE A 545 -0.41 27.03 -13.93
C ILE A 545 -0.25 28.45 -13.39
N GLN A 546 -1.03 29.39 -13.91
CA GLN A 546 -1.03 30.77 -13.44
C GLN A 546 -1.40 30.86 -11.96
N ALA A 547 -2.46 30.17 -11.51
CA ALA A 547 -2.85 30.16 -10.10
C ALA A 547 -1.74 29.62 -9.18
N LEU A 548 -1.02 28.58 -9.59
CA LEU A 548 0.12 28.04 -8.83
C LEU A 548 1.31 29.02 -8.78
N VAL A 549 1.61 29.68 -9.89
CA VAL A 549 2.68 30.70 -9.95
C VAL A 549 2.34 31.90 -9.07
N GLU A 550 1.10 32.38 -9.09
CA GLU A 550 0.61 33.46 -8.23
C GLU A 550 0.56 33.07 -6.73
N SER A 551 0.56 31.76 -6.45
CA SER A 551 0.70 31.21 -5.11
C SER A 551 2.14 31.21 -4.61
N SER A 552 3.13 31.52 -5.47
CA SER A 552 4.56 31.39 -5.15
C SER A 552 4.93 29.99 -4.63
N ALA A 553 4.25 28.96 -5.14
CA ALA A 553 4.41 27.59 -4.65
C ALA A 553 5.80 27.03 -5.02
N LYS A 554 6.48 26.41 -4.06
CA LYS A 554 7.80 25.78 -4.25
C LYS A 554 7.63 24.35 -4.75
N SER A 555 8.18 24.07 -5.92
CA SER A 555 8.25 22.70 -6.45
C SER A 555 9.08 21.78 -5.55
N LEU A 556 8.52 20.65 -5.11
CA LEU A 556 9.25 19.61 -4.38
C LEU A 556 9.64 18.44 -5.30
N SER A 557 10.87 17.94 -5.17
CA SER A 557 11.35 16.75 -5.87
C SER A 557 10.92 15.47 -5.14
N GLY A 558 9.89 14.80 -5.66
CA GLY A 558 9.27 13.63 -5.01
C GLY A 558 8.10 14.04 -4.13
N GLY A 559 6.92 13.45 -4.34
CA GLY A 559 5.74 13.71 -3.50
C GLY A 559 5.75 12.84 -2.23
N GLY A 560 5.10 13.31 -1.16
CA GLY A 560 4.87 12.54 0.08
C GLY A 560 5.27 13.30 1.35
N GLU A 561 4.98 12.71 2.52
CA GLU A 561 5.24 13.33 3.82
C GLU A 561 6.71 13.74 3.99
N ARG A 562 7.67 12.87 3.65
CA ARG A 562 9.11 13.19 3.73
C ARG A 562 9.54 14.43 2.95
N SER A 563 8.89 14.77 1.83
CA SER A 563 9.25 16.00 1.10
C SER A 563 8.63 17.25 1.72
N VAL A 564 7.45 17.13 2.34
CA VAL A 564 6.88 18.19 3.18
C VAL A 564 7.76 18.41 4.42
N ASP A 565 8.30 17.35 5.02
CA ASP A 565 9.22 17.43 6.16
C ASP A 565 10.49 18.19 5.83
N ASN A 566 11.08 17.87 4.67
CA ASN A 566 12.25 18.59 4.19
C ASN A 566 11.92 20.07 3.96
N CYS A 567 10.72 20.39 3.45
CA CYS A 567 10.29 21.78 3.33
C CYS A 567 10.13 22.46 4.70
N ILE A 568 9.60 21.76 5.71
CA ILE A 568 9.49 22.27 7.08
C ILE A 568 10.88 22.54 7.66
N LEU A 569 11.82 21.60 7.47
CA LEU A 569 13.21 21.75 7.90
C LEU A 569 13.89 22.93 7.20
N ASP A 570 13.75 23.06 5.87
CA ASP A 570 14.27 24.21 5.11
C ASP A 570 13.75 25.54 5.72
N VAL A 571 12.45 25.64 6.02
CA VAL A 571 11.85 26.85 6.61
C VAL A 571 12.42 27.13 7.99
N ILE A 572 12.62 26.10 8.82
CA ILE A 572 13.21 26.24 10.15
C ILE A 572 14.67 26.68 10.03
N GLU A 573 15.46 26.04 9.17
CA GLU A 573 16.87 26.34 8.92
C GLU A 573 17.08 27.78 8.43
N ASP A 574 16.32 28.19 7.42
CA ASP A 574 16.33 29.56 6.91
C ASP A 574 15.96 30.55 8.03
N GLY A 575 14.95 30.22 8.84
CA GLY A 575 14.52 31.02 9.99
C GLY A 575 15.61 31.17 11.06
N LEU A 576 16.41 30.13 11.33
CA LEU A 576 17.49 30.20 12.32
C LEU A 576 18.58 31.22 11.95
N SER A 577 18.74 31.52 10.66
CA SER A 577 19.65 32.57 10.18
C SER A 577 19.19 34.00 10.49
N LEU A 578 17.91 34.18 10.82
CA LEU A 578 17.29 35.47 11.13
C LEU A 578 17.49 35.87 12.62
N PRO A 579 17.44 37.17 12.94
CA PRO A 579 17.38 37.65 14.33
C PRO A 579 16.22 36.99 15.09
N SER A 580 16.40 36.72 16.39
CA SER A 580 15.40 36.00 17.21
C SER A 580 13.99 36.60 17.17
N ALA A 581 13.87 37.92 17.03
CA ALA A 581 12.58 38.61 16.94
C ALA A 581 11.84 38.41 15.60
N GLU A 582 12.52 37.87 14.58
CA GLU A 582 12.00 37.65 13.23
C GLU A 582 11.80 36.16 12.92
N ARG A 583 12.17 35.27 13.85
CA ARG A 583 12.01 33.82 13.69
C ARG A 583 10.53 33.44 13.80
N LEU A 584 10.12 32.50 12.97
CA LEU A 584 8.77 31.92 13.08
C LEU A 584 8.70 31.03 14.30
N GLU A 585 7.62 31.15 15.07
CA GLU A 585 7.31 30.27 16.20
C GLU A 585 6.40 29.13 15.77
N ARG A 586 5.58 29.37 14.73
CA ARG A 586 4.68 28.42 14.07
C ARG A 586 4.47 28.80 12.62
N PHE A 587 4.20 27.81 11.77
CA PHE A 587 3.85 28.03 10.37
C PHE A 587 3.13 26.82 9.78
N LEU A 588 2.48 27.03 8.63
CA LEU A 588 1.82 26.00 7.85
C LEU A 588 2.60 25.69 6.58
N VAL A 589 2.61 24.43 6.17
CA VAL A 589 2.95 24.03 4.79
C VAL A 589 1.69 23.46 4.14
N LEU A 590 1.29 24.04 3.00
CA LEU A 590 0.11 23.65 2.24
C LEU A 590 0.53 23.08 0.87
N ASP A 591 0.34 21.78 0.67
CA ASP A 591 0.62 21.06 -0.59
C ASP A 591 -0.56 21.20 -1.56
N LEU A 592 -0.44 22.16 -2.50
CA LEU A 592 -1.43 22.39 -3.55
C LEU A 592 -1.48 21.21 -4.54
N GLY A 593 -0.39 20.46 -4.65
CA GLY A 593 -0.35 19.19 -5.37
C GLY A 593 -1.33 18.15 -4.81
N VAL A 594 -1.51 18.05 -3.48
CA VAL A 594 -2.54 17.18 -2.88
C VAL A 594 -3.93 17.60 -3.38
N VAL A 595 -4.22 18.90 -3.37
CA VAL A 595 -5.52 19.44 -3.80
C VAL A 595 -5.83 19.06 -5.25
N MET A 596 -4.87 19.28 -6.16
CA MET A 596 -4.98 18.91 -7.58
C MET A 596 -5.19 17.40 -7.74
N ARG A 597 -4.40 16.61 -7.03
CA ARG A 597 -4.48 15.16 -7.07
C ARG A 597 -5.87 14.67 -6.61
N ARG A 598 -6.42 15.24 -5.53
CA ARG A 598 -7.78 14.93 -5.03
C ARG A 598 -8.87 15.31 -6.02
N TRP A 599 -8.71 16.43 -6.72
CA TRP A 599 -9.62 16.87 -7.78
C TRP A 599 -9.69 15.84 -8.91
N HIS A 600 -8.53 15.42 -9.42
CA HIS A 600 -8.46 14.44 -10.51
C HIS A 600 -9.07 13.09 -10.10
N TYR A 601 -8.86 12.67 -8.85
CA TYR A 601 -9.47 11.45 -8.33
C TYR A 601 -10.97 11.53 -8.23
N TRP A 602 -11.50 12.65 -7.71
CA TRP A 602 -12.93 12.91 -7.64
C TRP A 602 -13.57 12.75 -9.02
N ARG A 603 -13.00 13.42 -10.04
CA ARG A 603 -13.49 13.35 -11.43
C ARG A 603 -13.46 11.94 -12.01
N ALA A 604 -12.50 11.12 -11.60
CA ALA A 604 -12.38 9.74 -12.06
C ALA A 604 -13.43 8.81 -11.43
N VAL A 605 -13.73 8.97 -10.13
CA VAL A 605 -14.62 8.05 -9.41
C VAL A 605 -16.07 8.52 -9.32
N LEU A 606 -16.33 9.82 -9.40
CA LEU A 606 -17.67 10.43 -9.40
C LEU A 606 -17.87 11.33 -10.64
N PRO A 607 -17.81 10.77 -11.87
CA PRO A 607 -17.76 11.56 -13.10
C PRO A 607 -19.02 12.39 -13.36
N ARG A 608 -20.17 11.99 -12.80
CA ARG A 608 -21.45 12.69 -12.91
C ARG A 608 -21.67 13.79 -11.87
N VAL A 609 -20.82 13.86 -10.83
CA VAL A 609 -21.03 14.73 -9.68
C VAL A 609 -20.06 15.91 -9.71
N GLN A 610 -20.60 17.12 -9.85
CA GLN A 610 -19.80 18.34 -9.83
C GLN A 610 -19.56 18.80 -8.37
N PRO A 611 -18.30 18.82 -7.89
CA PRO A 611 -18.01 19.27 -6.54
C PRO A 611 -18.16 20.80 -6.42
N HIS A 612 -18.81 21.21 -5.34
CA HIS A 612 -18.89 22.58 -4.85
C HIS A 612 -18.13 22.61 -3.52
N TYR A 613 -16.87 23.04 -3.53
CA TYR A 613 -16.04 23.03 -2.33
C TYR A 613 -16.68 23.85 -1.21
N ALA A 614 -16.85 23.25 -0.03
CA ALA A 614 -17.43 23.91 1.14
C ALA A 614 -16.40 24.87 1.76
N VAL A 615 -16.50 26.16 1.43
CA VAL A 615 -15.49 27.20 1.74
C VAL A 615 -15.26 27.33 3.25
N LYS A 616 -16.31 27.14 4.05
CA LYS A 616 -16.27 27.09 5.52
C LYS A 616 -15.24 26.10 6.09
N CYS A 617 -14.86 25.06 5.33
CA CYS A 617 -13.88 24.06 5.76
C CYS A 617 -12.49 24.70 5.94
N ASN A 618 -12.01 25.41 4.91
CA ASN A 618 -10.78 26.18 4.93
C ASN A 618 -10.81 27.23 3.79
N MET A 619 -10.62 28.50 4.16
CA MET A 619 -10.77 29.66 3.26
C MET A 619 -9.41 30.16 2.73
N ASP A 620 -8.35 29.34 2.74
CA ASP A 620 -7.07 29.73 2.17
C ASP A 620 -7.23 30.15 0.70
N VAL A 621 -6.85 31.39 0.41
CA VAL A 621 -7.11 32.03 -0.90
C VAL A 621 -6.38 31.30 -2.03
N ARG A 622 -5.20 30.72 -1.77
CA ARG A 622 -4.44 30.00 -2.81
C ARG A 622 -5.05 28.65 -3.09
N MET A 623 -5.49 27.91 -2.08
CA MET A 623 -6.28 26.69 -2.27
C MET A 623 -7.58 26.96 -3.04
N LEU A 624 -8.32 28.01 -2.67
CA LEU A 624 -9.54 28.41 -3.38
C LEU A 624 -9.23 28.77 -4.85
N ALA A 625 -8.15 29.51 -5.12
CA ALA A 625 -7.72 29.86 -6.47
C ALA A 625 -7.36 28.62 -7.30
N THR A 626 -6.64 27.67 -6.73
CA THR A 626 -6.31 26.39 -7.38
C THR A 626 -7.57 25.59 -7.70
N LEU A 627 -8.50 25.44 -6.75
CA LEU A 627 -9.78 24.77 -6.99
C LEU A 627 -10.62 25.49 -8.06
N ALA A 628 -10.68 26.82 -8.02
CA ALA A 628 -11.40 27.62 -9.01
C ALA A 628 -10.85 27.41 -10.43
N ALA A 629 -9.52 27.42 -10.56
CA ALA A 629 -8.80 27.20 -11.82
C ALA A 629 -8.98 25.77 -12.36
N LEU A 630 -9.07 24.77 -11.48
CA LEU A 630 -9.36 23.38 -11.84
C LEU A 630 -10.83 23.17 -12.31
N GLY A 631 -11.71 24.14 -12.07
CA GLY A 631 -13.13 24.07 -12.43
C GLY A 631 -14.05 23.61 -11.29
N CYS A 632 -13.59 23.63 -10.04
CA CYS A 632 -14.43 23.36 -8.87
C CYS A 632 -15.43 24.50 -8.64
N ASN A 633 -16.66 24.18 -8.23
CA ASN A 633 -17.62 25.20 -7.80
C ASN A 633 -17.50 25.41 -6.30
N PHE A 634 -18.35 26.23 -5.68
CA PHE A 634 -18.23 26.57 -4.26
C PHE A 634 -19.56 26.56 -3.51
N ASP A 635 -19.57 25.91 -2.34
CA ASP A 635 -20.61 26.05 -1.31
C ASP A 635 -20.15 27.17 -0.35
N CYS A 636 -20.98 28.22 -0.26
CA CYS A 636 -20.78 29.35 0.64
C CYS A 636 -21.90 29.42 1.69
N ALA A 637 -21.53 29.68 2.94
CA ALA A 637 -22.46 29.84 4.06
C ALA A 637 -22.62 31.29 4.54
N SER A 638 -21.74 32.20 4.12
CA SER A 638 -21.76 33.63 4.48
C SER A 638 -21.47 34.57 3.29
N PRO A 639 -21.89 35.85 3.34
CA PRO A 639 -21.52 36.83 2.30
C PRO A 639 -20.00 37.02 2.17
N THR A 640 -19.24 36.83 3.25
CA THR A 640 -17.78 36.90 3.24
C THR A 640 -17.17 35.77 2.42
N GLU A 641 -17.72 34.55 2.51
CA GLU A 641 -17.28 33.44 1.64
C GLU A 641 -17.62 33.70 0.17
N VAL A 642 -18.82 34.22 -0.11
CA VAL A 642 -19.21 34.61 -1.47
C VAL A 642 -18.26 35.66 -2.01
N GLU A 643 -17.91 36.67 -1.22
CA GLU A 643 -16.93 37.69 -1.54
C GLU A 643 -15.55 37.10 -1.85
N ALA A 644 -15.05 36.24 -0.98
CA ALA A 644 -13.74 35.61 -1.15
C ALA A 644 -13.65 34.83 -2.47
N VAL A 645 -14.67 34.04 -2.79
CA VAL A 645 -14.75 33.26 -4.04
C VAL A 645 -14.91 34.16 -5.26
N MET A 646 -15.78 35.16 -5.22
CA MET A 646 -15.99 36.08 -6.34
C MET A 646 -14.77 36.96 -6.62
N ASN A 647 -13.99 37.32 -5.60
CA ASN A 647 -12.74 38.08 -5.76
C ASN A 647 -11.68 37.30 -6.55
N LEU A 648 -11.81 35.96 -6.64
CA LEU A 648 -11.00 35.10 -7.50
C LEU A 648 -11.51 35.03 -8.96
N GLY A 649 -12.53 35.83 -9.30
CA GLY A 649 -13.14 35.85 -10.63
C GLY A 649 -14.15 34.71 -10.87
N VAL A 650 -14.54 33.97 -9.82
CA VAL A 650 -15.57 32.93 -9.93
C VAL A 650 -16.93 33.58 -10.14
N SER A 651 -17.66 33.09 -11.14
CA SER A 651 -18.98 33.59 -11.48
C SER A 651 -20.04 33.12 -10.46
N PRO A 652 -21.08 33.94 -10.17
CA PRO A 652 -22.10 33.60 -9.18
C PRO A 652 -22.88 32.30 -9.45
N ASP A 653 -22.96 31.84 -10.70
CA ASP A 653 -23.60 30.58 -11.10
C ASP A 653 -22.84 29.33 -10.65
N ARG A 654 -21.55 29.48 -10.31
CA ARG A 654 -20.71 28.44 -9.71
C ARG A 654 -20.78 28.45 -8.17
N ILE A 655 -21.67 29.24 -7.59
CA ILE A 655 -21.85 29.34 -6.14
C ILE A 655 -23.24 28.83 -5.75
N ILE A 656 -23.29 27.94 -4.77
CA ILE A 656 -24.51 27.63 -4.02
C ILE A 656 -24.40 28.27 -2.63
N TYR A 657 -25.46 28.95 -2.19
CA TYR A 657 -25.54 29.50 -0.83
C TYR A 657 -26.22 28.49 0.10
N ALA A 658 -25.52 27.41 0.48
CA ALA A 658 -26.11 26.22 1.07
C ALA A 658 -26.27 26.26 2.60
N ASN A 659 -26.65 27.42 3.15
CA ASN A 659 -27.11 27.52 4.53
C ASN A 659 -28.65 27.42 4.59
N PRO A 660 -29.24 26.41 5.25
CA PRO A 660 -30.69 26.28 5.34
C PRO A 660 -31.37 27.42 6.12
N CYS A 661 -30.68 28.01 7.11
CA CYS A 661 -31.24 29.03 8.00
C CYS A 661 -30.44 30.35 7.93
N LYS A 662 -30.84 31.25 7.02
CA LYS A 662 -30.04 32.43 6.65
C LYS A 662 -30.43 33.67 7.44
N LEU A 663 -29.48 34.54 7.78
CA LEU A 663 -29.85 35.88 8.25
C LEU A 663 -30.49 36.68 7.09
N PRO A 664 -31.59 37.45 7.32
CA PRO A 664 -32.22 38.25 6.28
C PRO A 664 -31.24 39.11 5.47
N ARG A 665 -30.33 39.82 6.16
CA ARG A 665 -29.28 40.65 5.53
C ARG A 665 -28.30 39.85 4.67
N HIS A 666 -28.01 38.60 5.05
CA HIS A 666 -27.08 37.74 4.34
C HIS A 666 -27.71 37.19 3.08
N LEU A 667 -28.98 36.78 3.16
CA LEU A 667 -29.77 36.36 2.01
C LEU A 667 -29.84 37.47 0.95
N VAL A 668 -30.18 38.70 1.35
CA VAL A 668 -30.21 39.87 0.44
C VAL A 668 -28.83 40.15 -0.15
N ALA A 669 -27.77 40.04 0.64
CA ALA A 669 -26.40 40.28 0.17
C ALA A 669 -25.94 39.23 -0.86
N ALA A 670 -26.21 37.94 -0.62
CA ALA A 670 -25.87 36.87 -1.56
C ALA A 670 -26.68 37.00 -2.86
N ALA A 671 -28.00 37.22 -2.77
CA ALA A 671 -28.86 37.46 -3.93
C ALA A 671 -28.42 38.69 -4.73
N GLY A 672 -28.11 39.81 -4.05
CA GLY A 672 -27.64 41.04 -4.67
C GLY A 672 -26.30 40.91 -5.40
N ARG A 673 -25.53 39.86 -5.13
CA ARG A 673 -24.29 39.49 -5.84
C ARG A 673 -24.53 38.54 -7.01
N GLY A 674 -25.79 38.20 -7.31
CA GLY A 674 -26.18 37.33 -8.41
C GLY A 674 -26.16 35.84 -8.08
N VAL A 675 -25.94 35.44 -6.82
CA VAL A 675 -26.05 34.04 -6.41
C VAL A 675 -27.52 33.63 -6.52
N SER A 676 -27.81 32.58 -7.29
CA SER A 676 -29.17 32.23 -7.72
C SER A 676 -29.71 30.92 -7.13
N LEU A 677 -28.92 30.20 -6.34
CA LEU A 677 -29.29 28.92 -5.75
C LEU A 677 -28.98 28.91 -4.25
N THR A 678 -29.94 28.48 -3.42
CA THR A 678 -29.79 28.32 -1.96
C THR A 678 -30.55 27.10 -1.46
N THR A 679 -30.46 26.79 -0.17
CA THR A 679 -31.15 25.66 0.48
C THR A 679 -32.21 26.15 1.47
N PHE A 680 -33.16 25.27 1.81
CA PHE A 680 -34.12 25.49 2.90
C PHE A 680 -34.60 24.15 3.45
N ASP A 681 -35.10 24.15 4.69
CA ASP A 681 -35.71 23.00 5.35
C ASP A 681 -36.92 23.37 6.22
N SER A 682 -37.38 24.62 6.17
CA SER A 682 -38.52 25.10 6.96
C SER A 682 -39.39 26.12 6.21
N GLU A 683 -40.67 26.21 6.59
CA GLU A 683 -41.62 27.15 6.01
C GLU A 683 -41.25 28.62 6.32
N GLY A 684 -40.70 28.89 7.51
CA GLY A 684 -40.22 30.22 7.86
C GLY A 684 -39.11 30.71 6.94
N GLU A 685 -38.24 29.80 6.47
CA GLU A 685 -37.22 30.12 5.49
C GLU A 685 -37.82 30.44 4.12
N LEU A 686 -38.85 29.70 3.69
CA LEU A 686 -39.56 29.97 2.43
C LEU A 686 -40.21 31.35 2.43
N HIS A 687 -40.89 31.75 3.50
CA HIS A 687 -41.45 33.10 3.63
C HIS A 687 -40.39 34.18 3.50
N LYS A 688 -39.24 33.97 4.15
CA LYS A 688 -38.11 34.90 4.09
C LYS A 688 -37.54 35.00 2.66
N ILE A 689 -37.38 33.88 1.97
CA ILE A 689 -36.90 33.85 0.58
C ILE A 689 -37.90 34.53 -0.36
N ALA A 690 -39.19 34.18 -0.27
CA ALA A 690 -40.25 34.80 -1.06
C ALA A 690 -40.30 36.32 -0.89
N SER A 691 -40.05 36.82 0.33
CA SER A 691 -40.10 38.26 0.60
C SER A 691 -38.82 39.01 0.23
N LEU A 692 -37.64 38.41 0.37
CA LEU A 692 -36.36 39.14 0.31
C LEU A 692 -35.48 38.77 -0.88
N ALA A 693 -35.66 37.59 -1.45
CA ALA A 693 -34.89 37.08 -2.58
C ALA A 693 -35.76 36.19 -3.49
N PRO A 694 -36.88 36.70 -4.03
CA PRO A 694 -37.86 35.90 -4.76
C PRO A 694 -37.28 35.25 -6.04
N ASP A 695 -36.22 35.82 -6.61
CA ASP A 695 -35.58 35.31 -7.82
C ASP A 695 -34.63 34.13 -7.56
N MET A 696 -34.29 33.86 -6.29
CA MET A 696 -33.45 32.71 -5.95
C MET A 696 -34.24 31.41 -6.07
N ARG A 697 -33.60 30.41 -6.67
CA ARG A 697 -34.08 29.03 -6.68
C ARG A 697 -33.62 28.33 -5.40
N VAL A 698 -34.42 27.37 -4.95
CA VAL A 698 -34.16 26.67 -3.68
C VAL A 698 -34.02 25.16 -3.87
N LEU A 699 -33.15 24.54 -3.07
CA LEU A 699 -33.11 23.09 -2.88
C LEU A 699 -33.74 22.75 -1.52
N LEU A 700 -34.69 21.83 -1.51
CA LEU A 700 -35.22 21.28 -0.25
C LEU A 700 -34.14 20.39 0.37
N ARG A 701 -33.61 20.77 1.52
CA ARG A 701 -32.68 19.94 2.26
C ARG A 701 -33.47 18.90 3.04
N VAL A 702 -33.32 17.62 2.71
CA VAL A 702 -33.93 16.51 3.45
C VAL A 702 -32.98 15.98 4.51
N ARG A 703 -33.54 15.40 5.57
CA ARG A 703 -32.75 14.76 6.61
C ARG A 703 -32.08 13.50 6.08
N ALA A 704 -30.78 13.40 6.33
CA ALA A 704 -29.98 12.22 6.05
C ALA A 704 -28.89 12.17 7.12
N ASP A 705 -28.79 11.06 7.83
CA ASP A 705 -27.82 10.89 8.90
C ASP A 705 -27.10 9.57 8.71
N ASP A 706 -25.78 9.62 8.72
CA ASP A 706 -24.94 8.51 9.15
C ASP A 706 -24.78 8.64 10.67
N PRO A 707 -25.41 7.76 11.47
CA PRO A 707 -25.32 7.84 12.94
C PRO A 707 -23.88 7.75 13.46
N ASP A 708 -23.00 7.13 12.67
CA ASP A 708 -21.59 6.88 13.00
C ASP A 708 -20.65 7.92 12.36
N ALA A 709 -21.19 9.04 11.84
CA ALA A 709 -20.36 10.14 11.35
C ALA A 709 -19.72 10.94 12.49
N ARG A 710 -18.48 11.39 12.30
CA ARG A 710 -17.75 12.24 13.26
C ARG A 710 -18.55 13.46 13.71
N CYS A 711 -19.26 14.10 12.78
CA CYS A 711 -20.21 15.17 13.10
C CYS A 711 -21.56 14.93 12.43
N VAL A 712 -22.53 14.48 13.22
CA VAL A 712 -23.94 14.32 12.82
C VAL A 712 -24.62 15.70 12.77
N LEU A 713 -25.27 16.01 11.64
CA LEU A 713 -25.87 17.33 11.38
C LEU A 713 -27.40 17.34 11.39
N GLY A 714 -28.05 16.17 11.29
CA GLY A 714 -29.51 16.06 11.19
C GLY A 714 -30.27 16.49 12.45
N ASN A 715 -29.60 16.65 13.59
CA ASN A 715 -30.21 17.21 14.79
C ASN A 715 -30.59 18.69 14.63
N LYS A 716 -29.98 19.40 13.68
CA LYS A 716 -30.19 20.83 13.45
C LYS A 716 -30.84 21.13 12.10
N TYR A 717 -30.56 20.34 11.07
CA TYR A 717 -30.96 20.64 9.69
C TYR A 717 -31.54 19.43 8.96
N GLY A 718 -32.41 19.72 7.99
CA GLY A 718 -33.00 18.72 7.09
C GLY A 718 -34.43 18.37 7.47
N ALA A 719 -35.31 18.42 6.47
CA ALA A 719 -36.73 18.10 6.63
C ALA A 719 -36.95 16.59 6.82
N GLU A 720 -37.82 16.25 7.76
CA GLU A 720 -38.29 14.89 7.99
C GLU A 720 -39.20 14.41 6.84
N PRO A 721 -39.38 13.09 6.63
CA PRO A 721 -40.27 12.57 5.59
C PRO A 721 -41.69 13.12 5.63
N ALA A 722 -42.23 13.38 6.83
CA ALA A 722 -43.56 13.93 7.01
C ALA A 722 -43.67 15.43 6.64
N GLU A 723 -42.54 16.14 6.59
CA GLU A 723 -42.47 17.58 6.34
C GLU A 723 -42.27 17.91 4.86
N VAL A 724 -41.77 16.97 4.07
CA VAL A 724 -41.47 17.16 2.63
C VAL A 724 -42.70 17.67 1.86
N GLU A 725 -43.84 16.98 1.92
CA GLU A 725 -45.03 17.39 1.17
C GLU A 725 -45.59 18.76 1.66
N PRO A 726 -45.75 19.01 2.98
CA PRO A 726 -46.11 20.33 3.49
C PRO A 726 -45.20 21.47 3.00
N LEU A 727 -43.88 21.27 3.04
CA LEU A 727 -42.91 22.27 2.62
C LEU A 727 -42.98 22.55 1.11
N LEU A 728 -43.16 21.51 0.28
CA LEU A 728 -43.34 21.68 -1.16
C LEU A 728 -44.64 22.43 -1.50
N ARG A 729 -45.72 22.17 -0.75
CA ARG A 729 -46.98 22.91 -0.88
C ARG A 729 -46.83 24.37 -0.46
N ALA A 730 -46.11 24.64 0.63
CA ALA A 730 -45.83 26.00 1.08
C ALA A 730 -45.00 26.76 0.02
N ALA A 731 -43.95 26.13 -0.54
CA ALA A 731 -43.15 26.73 -1.59
C ALA A 731 -43.99 27.05 -2.84
N GLN A 732 -44.89 26.15 -3.25
CA GLN A 732 -45.84 26.36 -4.34
C GLN A 732 -46.78 27.53 -4.05
N ALA A 733 -47.35 27.61 -2.84
CA ALA A 733 -48.26 28.69 -2.45
C ALA A 733 -47.56 30.06 -2.40
N LEU A 734 -46.28 30.10 -2.03
CA LEU A 734 -45.46 31.30 -1.97
C LEU A 734 -44.82 31.67 -3.32
N GLY A 735 -44.97 30.83 -4.36
CA GLY A 735 -44.35 31.04 -5.66
C GLY A 735 -42.82 30.89 -5.66
N VAL A 736 -42.25 30.21 -4.66
CA VAL A 736 -40.81 29.97 -4.57
C VAL A 736 -40.43 28.77 -5.45
N HIS A 737 -39.47 28.96 -6.34
CA HIS A 737 -39.05 27.91 -7.28
C HIS A 737 -38.12 26.88 -6.60
N VAL A 738 -38.68 25.71 -6.28
CA VAL A 738 -37.91 24.56 -5.81
C VAL A 738 -37.25 23.85 -6.99
N ALA A 739 -35.94 24.04 -7.16
CA ALA A 739 -35.17 23.48 -8.27
C ALA A 739 -34.71 22.04 -8.03
N GLY A 740 -34.83 21.53 -6.80
CA GLY A 740 -34.26 20.24 -6.46
C GLY A 740 -34.24 19.90 -4.98
N VAL A 741 -33.43 18.88 -4.65
CA VAL A 741 -33.27 18.34 -3.30
C VAL A 741 -31.78 18.33 -2.94
N ALA A 742 -31.49 18.59 -1.67
CA ALA A 742 -30.17 18.47 -1.07
C ALA A 742 -30.22 17.54 0.15
N PHE A 743 -29.11 16.91 0.50
CA PHE A 743 -28.94 16.24 1.80
C PHE A 743 -27.48 16.31 2.23
N HIS A 744 -27.17 15.91 3.46
CA HIS A 744 -25.78 15.81 3.92
C HIS A 744 -25.69 14.74 5.01
N VAL A 745 -24.97 13.64 4.76
CA VAL A 745 -24.96 12.46 5.66
C VAL A 745 -24.20 12.66 6.97
N GLY A 746 -23.27 13.61 7.03
CA GLY A 746 -22.49 13.93 8.24
C GLY A 746 -21.01 14.06 7.92
N SER A 747 -20.25 14.90 8.64
CA SER A 747 -18.81 15.07 8.39
C SER A 747 -18.06 13.83 8.87
N GLY A 748 -17.16 13.28 8.04
CA GLY A 748 -16.44 12.04 8.37
C GLY A 748 -17.37 10.84 8.45
N ALA A 749 -18.21 10.64 7.43
CA ALA A 749 -19.13 9.51 7.35
C ALA A 749 -18.37 8.17 7.21
N THR A 750 -18.83 7.15 7.92
CA THR A 750 -18.24 5.81 8.03
C THR A 750 -19.16 4.72 7.47
N ASN A 751 -20.31 5.10 6.91
CA ASN A 751 -21.23 4.19 6.24
C ASN A 751 -21.56 4.63 4.80
N PRO A 752 -21.07 3.92 3.75
CA PRO A 752 -21.40 4.26 2.36
C PRO A 752 -22.91 4.13 2.05
N LEU A 753 -23.61 3.26 2.77
CA LEU A 753 -25.04 3.01 2.56
C LEU A 753 -25.90 4.22 2.97
N ALA A 754 -25.41 5.08 3.87
CA ALA A 754 -26.12 6.31 4.23
C ALA A 754 -26.33 7.22 3.01
N PHE A 755 -25.38 7.25 2.06
CA PHE A 755 -25.54 7.99 0.81
C PHE A 755 -26.63 7.37 -0.09
N ARG A 756 -26.70 6.03 -0.15
CA ARG A 756 -27.75 5.33 -0.91
C ARG A 756 -29.13 5.62 -0.34
N GLU A 757 -29.31 5.51 0.96
CA GLU A 757 -30.58 5.78 1.64
C GLU A 757 -31.02 7.24 1.46
N ALA A 758 -30.08 8.17 1.55
CA ALA A 758 -30.34 9.58 1.28
C ALA A 758 -30.74 9.86 -0.18
N LEU A 759 -30.12 9.17 -1.15
CA LEU A 759 -30.50 9.26 -2.57
C LEU A 759 -31.91 8.69 -2.82
N GLU A 760 -32.28 7.60 -2.15
CA GLU A 760 -33.63 7.04 -2.21
C GLU A 760 -34.66 8.00 -1.63
N PHE A 761 -34.36 8.64 -0.50
CA PHE A 761 -35.24 9.65 0.07
C PHE A 761 -35.34 10.90 -0.82
N ALA A 762 -34.23 11.35 -1.41
CA ALA A 762 -34.25 12.44 -2.38
C ALA A 762 -35.15 12.12 -3.58
N ARG A 763 -35.13 10.88 -4.09
CA ARG A 763 -36.01 10.45 -5.17
C ARG A 763 -37.49 10.56 -4.79
N VAL A 764 -37.86 10.15 -3.58
CA VAL A 764 -39.23 10.28 -3.05
C VAL A 764 -39.66 11.76 -3.00
N ALA A 765 -38.77 12.67 -2.63
CA ALA A 765 -39.07 14.10 -2.62
C ALA A 765 -39.25 14.68 -4.04
N PHE A 766 -38.42 14.28 -5.00
CA PHE A 766 -38.62 14.63 -6.42
C PHE A 766 -39.97 14.14 -6.95
N ASP A 767 -40.35 12.89 -6.67
CA ASP A 767 -41.60 12.29 -7.14
C ASP A 767 -42.82 12.95 -6.50
N THR A 768 -42.69 13.35 -5.23
CA THR A 768 -43.72 14.11 -4.52
C THR A 768 -43.91 15.48 -5.17
N ALA A 769 -42.84 16.20 -5.50
CA ALA A 769 -42.93 17.49 -6.20
C ALA A 769 -43.62 17.36 -7.57
N ALA A 770 -43.28 16.32 -8.34
CA ALA A 770 -43.92 16.02 -9.62
C ALA A 770 -45.42 15.74 -9.45
N ARG A 771 -45.80 14.93 -8.45
CA ARG A 771 -47.22 14.63 -8.12
C ARG A 771 -48.02 15.89 -7.74
N LEU A 772 -47.37 16.86 -7.08
CA LEU A 772 -47.96 18.14 -6.71
C LEU A 772 -48.04 19.15 -7.87
N GLY A 773 -47.49 18.81 -9.04
CA GLY A 773 -47.45 19.69 -10.21
C GLY A 773 -46.52 20.90 -10.04
N LEU A 774 -45.47 20.79 -9.22
CA LEU A 774 -44.41 21.79 -9.18
C LEU A 774 -43.61 21.77 -10.50
N PRO A 775 -42.91 22.86 -10.85
CA PRO A 775 -41.92 22.85 -11.92
C PRO A 775 -40.93 21.69 -11.77
N THR A 776 -40.51 21.11 -12.89
CA THR A 776 -39.60 19.96 -12.89
C THR A 776 -38.29 20.30 -12.16
N MET A 777 -38.01 19.57 -11.10
CA MET A 777 -36.74 19.62 -10.40
C MET A 777 -35.62 19.06 -11.27
N ASN A 778 -34.45 19.71 -11.26
CA ASN A 778 -33.32 19.34 -12.10
C ASN A 778 -31.96 19.44 -11.40
N VAL A 779 -31.92 19.67 -10.09
CA VAL A 779 -30.69 19.70 -9.29
C VAL A 779 -30.79 18.70 -8.15
N LEU A 780 -29.79 17.84 -8.03
CA LEU A 780 -29.62 16.97 -6.87
C LEU A 780 -28.29 17.30 -6.21
N ASP A 781 -28.32 17.65 -4.94
CA ASP A 781 -27.13 17.89 -4.14
C ASP A 781 -26.94 16.76 -3.12
N ILE A 782 -25.85 16.00 -3.24
CA ILE A 782 -25.54 14.90 -2.34
C ILE A 782 -24.74 15.33 -1.10
N GLY A 783 -24.51 16.64 -0.93
CA GLY A 783 -23.85 17.23 0.23
C GLY A 783 -22.40 16.80 0.38
N GLY A 784 -21.92 16.84 1.62
CA GLY A 784 -20.57 16.48 2.01
C GLY A 784 -20.50 15.15 2.78
N GLY A 785 -19.46 15.02 3.61
CA GLY A 785 -19.22 13.84 4.44
C GLY A 785 -18.11 12.92 3.97
N PHE A 786 -17.59 13.16 2.77
CA PHE A 786 -16.41 12.48 2.22
C PHE A 786 -15.15 12.76 3.05
N SER A 787 -14.43 11.70 3.43
CA SER A 787 -13.14 11.81 4.13
C SER A 787 -11.96 11.90 3.15
N GLY A 788 -10.96 12.71 3.50
CA GLY A 788 -9.68 12.79 2.80
C GLY A 788 -8.65 11.82 3.38
N ALA A 789 -8.69 11.60 4.70
CA ALA A 789 -7.88 10.62 5.40
C ALA A 789 -8.45 9.19 5.22
N GLY A 790 -7.58 8.22 4.97
CA GLY A 790 -7.82 6.83 5.37
C GLY A 790 -6.85 6.57 6.52
N SER A 791 -7.36 6.27 7.70
CA SER A 791 -6.53 6.16 8.90
C SER A 791 -5.41 5.12 8.75
N ALA A 792 -4.17 5.59 8.93
CA ALA A 792 -3.32 5.04 9.98
C ALA A 792 -3.99 5.43 11.32
N GLU A 793 -4.10 4.51 12.28
CA GLU A 793 -4.84 4.60 13.57
C GLU A 793 -6.22 3.93 13.60
N ALA A 794 -6.20 2.59 13.55
CA ALA A 794 -7.23 1.77 14.18
C ALA A 794 -6.56 0.69 15.03
N SER A 795 -5.91 1.10 16.13
CA SER A 795 -5.61 0.19 17.24
C SER A 795 -5.25 0.95 18.52
N ALA A 796 -6.27 1.25 19.34
CA ALA A 796 -6.23 1.02 20.80
C ALA A 796 -7.61 1.30 21.42
N GLY A 797 -8.35 0.24 21.76
CA GLY A 797 -9.25 0.24 22.92
C GLY A 797 -10.48 1.17 22.93
N SER A 798 -11.25 1.29 21.84
CA SER A 798 -12.67 1.64 21.93
C SER A 798 -13.38 1.28 20.62
N SER A 799 -14.68 0.97 20.71
CA SER A 799 -15.54 0.47 19.64
C SER A 799 -15.48 1.29 18.34
N SER A 800 -15.32 0.58 17.21
CA SER A 800 -15.82 0.91 15.86
C SER A 800 -15.54 2.30 15.28
N GLU A 801 -14.51 2.43 14.43
CA GLU A 801 -14.56 3.38 13.30
C GLU A 801 -14.18 2.65 12.01
N LYS A 802 -15.20 2.46 11.16
CA LYS A 802 -15.11 1.86 9.83
C LYS A 802 -14.70 2.96 8.86
N ASP A 803 -13.41 3.13 8.60
CA ASP A 803 -13.01 4.19 7.67
C ASP A 803 -13.43 3.87 6.22
N VAL A 804 -14.35 4.68 5.72
CA VAL A 804 -14.93 4.56 4.39
C VAL A 804 -14.11 5.35 3.39
N THR A 805 -13.56 4.65 2.39
CA THR A 805 -12.86 5.31 1.28
C THR A 805 -13.84 5.99 0.33
N LEU A 806 -13.41 7.07 -0.34
CA LEU A 806 -14.19 7.69 -1.42
C LEU A 806 -14.58 6.67 -2.50
N THR A 807 -13.77 5.64 -2.77
CA THR A 807 -14.14 4.57 -3.73
C THR A 807 -15.38 3.83 -3.28
N ALA A 808 -15.47 3.46 -1.99
CA ALA A 808 -16.63 2.74 -1.47
C ALA A 808 -17.91 3.59 -1.56
N VAL A 809 -17.83 4.87 -1.20
CA VAL A 809 -18.96 5.81 -1.39
C VAL A 809 -19.31 5.97 -2.87
N ALA A 810 -18.31 6.11 -3.73
CA ALA A 810 -18.51 6.33 -5.16
C ALA A 810 -19.21 5.14 -5.84
N VAL A 811 -18.93 3.91 -5.41
CA VAL A 811 -19.66 2.72 -5.90
C VAL A 811 -21.15 2.85 -5.57
N GLU A 812 -21.50 3.04 -4.30
CA GLU A 812 -22.90 3.14 -3.87
C GLU A 812 -23.63 4.35 -4.51
N VAL A 813 -22.94 5.49 -4.61
CA VAL A 813 -23.49 6.72 -5.22
C VAL A 813 -23.71 6.52 -6.71
N ASN A 814 -22.72 6.01 -7.47
CA ASN A 814 -22.87 5.84 -8.92
C ASN A 814 -23.98 4.85 -9.26
N ASP A 815 -24.04 3.71 -8.56
CA ASP A 815 -25.09 2.69 -8.75
C ASP A 815 -26.47 3.25 -8.43
N SER A 816 -26.58 4.03 -7.35
CA SER A 816 -27.83 4.68 -6.95
C SER A 816 -28.25 5.78 -7.93
N LEU A 817 -27.30 6.58 -8.43
CA LEU A 817 -27.58 7.62 -9.43
C LEU A 817 -28.01 7.02 -10.77
N GLU A 818 -27.48 5.88 -11.19
CA GLU A 818 -27.91 5.23 -12.43
C GLU A 818 -29.34 4.70 -12.32
N ARG A 819 -29.68 4.14 -11.15
CA ARG A 819 -31.01 3.58 -10.88
C ARG A 819 -32.09 4.64 -10.65
N LEU A 820 -31.80 5.68 -9.86
CA LEU A 820 -32.79 6.62 -9.33
C LEU A 820 -32.86 7.95 -10.10
N PHE A 821 -31.74 8.34 -10.73
CA PHE A 821 -31.60 9.60 -11.43
C PHE A 821 -30.81 9.40 -12.74
N PRO A 822 -31.26 8.54 -13.67
CA PRO A 822 -30.51 8.21 -14.87
C PRO A 822 -30.17 9.48 -15.69
N ALA A 823 -29.02 9.47 -16.36
CA ALA A 823 -28.51 10.67 -17.06
C ALA A 823 -29.50 11.24 -18.11
N ALA A 824 -30.36 10.39 -18.68
CA ALA A 824 -31.40 10.78 -19.63
C ALA A 824 -32.46 11.73 -19.04
N GLU A 825 -32.66 11.77 -17.73
CA GLU A 825 -33.58 12.71 -17.06
C GLU A 825 -33.02 14.14 -17.00
N GLY A 826 -31.72 14.34 -17.30
CA GLY A 826 -31.10 15.66 -17.31
C GLY A 826 -30.92 16.30 -15.92
N VAL A 827 -31.00 15.51 -14.84
CA VAL A 827 -30.75 15.98 -13.47
C VAL A 827 -29.25 16.29 -13.31
N ARG A 828 -28.94 17.53 -12.93
CA ARG A 828 -27.58 17.97 -12.60
C ARG A 828 -27.25 17.57 -11.18
N VAL A 829 -26.26 16.69 -11.03
CA VAL A 829 -25.81 16.21 -9.71
C VAL A 829 -24.61 17.01 -9.23
N ILE A 830 -24.72 17.56 -8.03
CA ILE A 830 -23.68 18.33 -7.34
C ILE A 830 -23.40 17.73 -5.97
N SER A 831 -22.34 18.20 -5.30
CA SER A 831 -21.95 17.79 -3.95
C SER A 831 -21.21 18.93 -3.27
N GLU A 832 -21.05 18.85 -1.95
CA GLU A 832 -20.44 19.86 -1.08
C GLU A 832 -19.19 19.34 -0.32
N PRO A 833 -18.17 18.76 -0.98
CA PRO A 833 -17.00 18.22 -0.28
C PRO A 833 -16.15 19.34 0.34
N GLY A 834 -16.01 19.32 1.66
CA GLY A 834 -15.08 20.18 2.41
C GLY A 834 -13.80 19.46 2.79
N ARG A 835 -13.87 18.63 3.84
CA ARG A 835 -12.73 17.88 4.42
C ARG A 835 -11.91 17.12 3.38
N TYR A 836 -12.57 16.42 2.45
CA TYR A 836 -11.94 15.64 1.39
C TYR A 836 -10.81 16.38 0.64
N PHE A 837 -10.98 17.68 0.37
CA PHE A 837 -9.97 18.49 -0.32
C PHE A 837 -8.94 19.11 0.63
N ALA A 838 -9.36 19.48 1.83
CA ALA A 838 -8.57 20.34 2.72
C ALA A 838 -7.76 19.57 3.77
N GLU A 839 -8.26 18.45 4.28
CA GLU A 839 -7.69 17.79 5.47
C GLU A 839 -6.21 17.42 5.30
N THR A 840 -5.88 16.62 4.28
CA THR A 840 -4.53 16.06 4.14
C THR A 840 -3.54 16.98 3.43
N CYS A 841 -3.92 18.19 3.03
CA CYS A 841 -3.04 19.09 2.28
C CYS A 841 -2.30 20.11 3.16
N VAL A 842 -2.63 20.24 4.45
CA VAL A 842 -1.98 21.19 5.36
C VAL A 842 -1.27 20.44 6.49
N THR A 843 -0.04 20.86 6.77
CA THR A 843 0.76 20.43 7.92
C THR A 843 1.13 21.64 8.76
N LEU A 844 0.96 21.56 10.08
CA LEU A 844 1.30 22.61 11.05
C LEU A 844 2.59 22.26 11.78
N ALA A 845 3.54 23.19 11.82
CA ALA A 845 4.74 23.08 12.65
C ALA A 845 4.66 24.08 13.81
N CYS A 846 4.88 23.62 15.04
CA CYS A 846 4.87 24.43 16.26
C CYS A 846 6.16 24.26 17.05
N MET A 847 6.79 25.36 17.45
CA MET A 847 7.96 25.36 18.30
C MET A 847 7.58 25.09 19.76
N VAL A 848 8.36 24.24 20.43
CA VAL A 848 8.36 24.10 21.89
C VAL A 848 9.05 25.32 22.49
N PHE A 849 8.29 26.26 23.03
CA PHE A 849 8.83 27.51 23.57
C PHE A 849 9.08 27.46 25.08
N SER A 850 8.48 26.50 25.79
CA SER A 850 8.73 26.27 27.21
C SER A 850 8.60 24.79 27.57
N ARG A 851 9.28 24.39 28.64
CA ARG A 851 9.19 23.05 29.21
C ARG A 851 9.25 23.08 30.72
N ARG A 852 8.63 22.10 31.37
CA ARG A 852 8.66 21.87 32.81
C ARG A 852 8.69 20.37 33.09
N ILE A 853 9.68 19.93 33.87
CA ILE A 853 9.78 18.55 34.35
C ILE A 853 9.42 18.57 35.84
N ARG A 854 8.52 17.68 36.26
CA ARG A 854 8.17 17.46 37.67
C ARG A 854 8.68 16.08 38.06
N SER A 855 9.42 16.01 39.16
CA SER A 855 10.02 14.76 39.61
C SER A 855 9.52 14.31 40.97
N GLU A 856 9.33 13.00 41.09
CA GLU A 856 9.12 12.25 42.34
C GLU A 856 10.18 12.62 43.39
N ALA A 857 11.45 12.61 43.00
CA ALA A 857 12.60 12.77 43.88
C ALA A 857 12.63 14.15 44.56
N SER A 858 11.98 15.14 43.94
CA SER A 858 11.84 16.49 44.49
C SER A 858 10.62 16.66 45.42
N GLY A 859 9.81 15.62 45.59
CA GLY A 859 8.55 15.67 46.36
C GLY A 859 7.44 16.45 45.66
N SER A 860 7.57 16.69 44.35
CA SER A 860 6.66 17.52 43.57
C SER A 860 5.47 16.76 42.94
N LEU A 861 5.47 15.42 43.04
CA LEU A 861 4.47 14.50 42.50
C LEU A 861 4.10 13.42 43.55
N ALA A 862 2.95 12.76 43.36
CA ALA A 862 2.57 11.55 44.09
C ALA A 862 3.24 10.31 43.45
N PRO A 863 3.54 9.24 44.21
CA PRO A 863 4.35 8.09 43.76
C PRO A 863 3.98 7.56 42.35
N GLY A 864 4.93 7.56 41.41
CA GLY A 864 4.77 7.45 39.96
C GLY A 864 6.05 7.75 39.12
N ASP A 865 5.94 7.97 37.81
CA ASP A 865 7.05 8.32 36.89
C ASP A 865 7.23 9.86 36.78
N ASP A 866 8.39 10.37 36.33
CA ASP A 866 8.61 11.82 36.15
C ASP A 866 7.65 12.38 35.07
N SER A 867 6.98 13.51 35.35
CA SER A 867 6.01 14.12 34.43
C SER A 867 6.61 15.30 33.66
N HIS A 868 6.57 15.20 32.33
CA HIS A 868 7.08 16.21 31.40
C HIS A 868 5.93 17.08 30.88
N GLN A 869 6.17 18.37 30.78
CA GLN A 869 5.18 19.33 30.31
C GLN A 869 5.83 20.25 29.30
N TYR A 870 5.27 20.30 28.09
CA TYR A 870 5.77 21.11 26.99
C TYR A 870 4.72 22.15 26.61
N PHE A 871 5.15 23.36 26.31
CA PHE A 871 4.27 24.43 25.84
C PHE A 871 4.68 24.79 24.42
N VAL A 872 3.72 24.69 23.49
CA VAL A 872 3.94 24.92 22.06
C VAL A 872 3.19 26.14 21.58
N SER A 873 3.73 26.75 20.53
CA SER A 873 3.33 28.05 20.01
C SER A 873 1.89 28.16 19.46
N ASP A 874 1.16 27.05 19.31
CA ASP A 874 -0.26 27.01 18.91
C ASP A 874 -1.05 26.04 19.79
N GLY A 875 -2.37 26.10 19.79
CA GLY A 875 -3.21 25.29 20.67
C GLY A 875 -4.68 25.28 20.32
N LEU A 876 -5.52 24.91 21.29
CA LEU A 876 -6.97 24.69 21.12
C LEU A 876 -7.71 25.95 20.68
N TYR A 877 -7.23 27.12 21.05
CA TYR A 877 -7.84 28.40 20.66
C TYR A 877 -7.38 28.88 19.29
N GLY A 878 -6.33 28.27 18.73
CA GLY A 878 -5.75 28.58 17.43
C GLY A 878 -6.08 27.50 16.41
N MET A 879 -5.07 26.88 15.80
CA MET A 879 -5.25 25.92 14.70
C MET A 879 -5.78 24.55 15.16
N MET A 880 -5.66 24.21 16.44
CA MET A 880 -6.08 22.91 16.99
C MET A 880 -7.47 22.95 17.63
N ASN A 881 -8.27 23.99 17.34
CA ASN A 881 -9.67 24.07 17.77
C ASN A 881 -10.53 22.93 17.21
N SER A 882 -10.09 22.28 16.12
CA SER A 882 -10.71 21.09 15.55
C SER A 882 -10.85 19.95 16.56
N ILE A 883 -9.99 19.86 17.58
CA ILE A 883 -10.13 18.89 18.67
C ILE A 883 -11.46 19.10 19.41
N MET A 884 -11.83 20.36 19.65
CA MET A 884 -13.06 20.70 20.38
C MET A 884 -14.30 20.70 19.48
N TYR A 885 -14.22 21.34 18.31
CA TYR A 885 -15.39 21.61 17.47
C TYR A 885 -15.64 20.58 16.37
N ASP A 886 -14.59 19.89 15.94
CA ASP A 886 -14.64 18.89 14.86
C ASP A 886 -14.43 17.45 15.38
N HIS A 887 -14.22 17.29 16.69
CA HIS A 887 -13.88 16.02 17.35
C HIS A 887 -12.67 15.33 16.71
N ALA A 888 -11.70 16.14 16.25
CA ALA A 888 -10.50 15.62 15.61
C ALA A 888 -9.56 14.99 16.63
N THR A 889 -9.06 13.80 16.31
CA THR A 889 -7.85 13.25 16.93
C THR A 889 -6.65 13.79 16.14
N VAL A 890 -5.75 14.49 16.82
CA VAL A 890 -4.52 15.00 16.19
C VAL A 890 -3.35 14.12 16.58
N THR A 891 -2.46 13.88 15.63
CA THR A 891 -1.15 13.31 15.91
C THR A 891 -0.04 14.31 15.70
N SER A 892 1.06 14.11 16.44
CA SER A 892 2.23 14.95 16.35
C SER A 892 3.49 14.13 16.37
N ARG A 893 4.45 14.54 15.54
CA ARG A 893 5.80 13.98 15.50
C ARG A 893 6.84 15.04 15.81
N VAL A 894 7.97 14.61 16.35
CA VAL A 894 9.04 15.50 16.80
C VAL A 894 10.06 15.73 15.70
N LEU A 895 10.44 16.99 15.50
CA LEU A 895 11.65 17.40 14.80
C LEU A 895 12.61 18.03 15.84
N PRO A 896 13.61 17.29 16.34
CA PRO A 896 14.53 17.73 17.39
C PRO A 896 15.64 18.61 16.82
N VAL A 897 15.29 19.85 16.49
CA VAL A 897 16.18 20.83 15.87
C VAL A 897 17.20 21.38 16.88
N ALA A 898 16.81 21.60 18.13
CA ALA A 898 17.68 22.22 19.14
C ALA A 898 18.74 21.23 19.67
N THR A 899 18.41 19.95 19.79
CA THR A 899 19.35 18.91 20.25
C THR A 899 20.33 18.47 19.16
N ASN A 900 20.06 18.78 17.89
CA ASN A 900 20.87 18.35 16.72
C ASN A 900 21.46 19.52 15.90
N ALA A 901 21.65 20.69 16.50
CA ALA A 901 22.18 21.88 15.83
C ALA A 901 23.51 21.65 15.06
N ALA A 902 24.36 20.73 15.54
CA ALA A 902 25.61 20.34 14.86
C ALA A 902 25.40 19.43 13.64
N ALA A 903 24.37 18.57 13.64
CA ALA A 903 24.00 17.71 12.51
C ALA A 903 23.31 18.52 11.40
N LEU A 904 22.50 19.51 11.78
CA LEU A 904 21.96 20.55 10.88
C LEU A 904 23.09 21.31 10.18
N ALA A 905 24.07 21.82 10.94
CA ALA A 905 25.21 22.57 10.39
C ALA A 905 26.12 21.74 9.44
N ALA A 906 26.04 20.40 9.51
CA ALA A 906 26.81 19.47 8.68
C ALA A 906 26.03 18.91 7.47
N GLY A 907 24.75 19.30 7.28
CA GLY A 907 23.91 18.81 6.18
C GLY A 907 23.54 17.32 6.28
N SER A 908 23.58 16.73 7.47
CA SER A 908 23.31 15.30 7.70
C SER A 908 21.85 15.06 8.09
N PHE A 909 20.98 14.94 7.09
CA PHE A 909 19.53 14.84 7.28
C PHE A 909 19.04 13.52 7.91
N SER A 910 19.79 12.41 7.80
CA SER A 910 19.36 11.13 8.42
C SER A 910 19.53 11.09 9.94
N ALA A 911 20.20 12.08 10.53
CA ALA A 911 20.48 12.17 11.97
C ALA A 911 19.51 13.11 12.71
N ILE A 912 18.69 13.88 11.98
CA ILE A 912 17.85 14.96 12.53
C ILE A 912 16.44 14.47 12.85
N ILE A 913 15.95 13.39 12.23
CA ILE A 913 14.60 12.86 12.43
C ILE A 913 14.67 11.61 13.34
N PRO A 914 14.30 11.68 14.62
CA PRO A 914 14.10 10.51 15.45
C PRO A 914 12.86 9.79 14.92
N PRO A 915 12.88 8.47 14.75
CA PRO A 915 11.68 7.74 14.41
C PRO A 915 10.66 7.87 15.54
N GLY A 916 9.43 8.22 15.16
CA GLY A 916 8.23 8.03 15.99
C GLY A 916 8.11 8.98 17.17
N VAL A 917 7.34 10.05 16.98
CA VAL A 917 6.34 10.36 18.01
C VAL A 917 5.01 10.27 17.30
N ASN A 918 4.16 9.36 17.74
CA ASN A 918 2.76 9.31 17.38
C ASN A 918 2.00 9.24 18.70
N THR A 919 1.05 10.15 18.84
CA THR A 919 0.27 10.33 20.05
C THR A 919 -0.89 9.35 20.04
N GLY A 920 -0.65 8.13 20.51
CA GLY A 920 -1.69 7.11 20.64
C GLY A 920 -1.14 5.69 20.73
N MET A 921 -0.59 5.35 21.90
CA MET A 921 -0.06 4.02 22.30
C MET A 921 0.97 3.36 21.36
N ASP A 922 2.21 3.81 21.45
CA ASP A 922 3.40 2.99 21.18
C ASP A 922 4.45 3.25 22.26
N VAL A 923 4.42 2.44 23.31
CA VAL A 923 5.65 2.10 24.04
C VAL A 923 5.59 0.61 24.33
N VAL A 924 6.15 -0.17 23.41
CA VAL A 924 7.09 -1.27 23.73
C VAL A 924 8.12 -1.36 22.59
N SER A 925 9.29 -0.74 22.82
CA SER A 925 10.66 -1.03 22.33
C SER A 925 10.87 -1.53 20.88
N GLY A 926 11.64 -0.82 20.05
CA GLY A 926 13.10 -0.89 20.17
C GLY A 926 13.84 -0.09 19.08
N GLN A 927 14.02 1.21 19.30
CA GLN A 927 15.34 1.81 19.06
C GLN A 927 16.09 1.80 20.40
N PRO A 928 17.39 1.51 20.45
CA PRO A 928 18.21 1.93 21.57
C PRO A 928 18.25 3.46 21.56
N GLY A 929 17.83 4.09 22.66
CA GLY A 929 18.50 5.30 23.11
C GLY A 929 17.67 6.55 23.39
N ILE A 930 16.34 6.58 23.26
CA ILE A 930 15.56 7.76 23.65
C ILE A 930 14.51 7.41 24.70
N ALA A 931 14.81 7.75 25.96
CA ALA A 931 13.88 7.63 27.07
C ALA A 931 12.60 8.45 26.78
N THR A 932 11.44 7.83 26.97
CA THR A 932 10.14 8.50 26.84
C THR A 932 9.53 8.70 28.21
N HIS A 933 8.85 9.83 28.38
CA HIS A 933 8.26 10.26 29.64
C HIS A 933 6.77 10.57 29.45
N PRO A 934 5.92 10.31 30.46
CA PRO A 934 4.56 10.81 30.49
C PRO A 934 4.55 12.33 30.29
N SER A 935 4.04 12.76 29.14
CA SER A 935 4.15 14.15 28.69
C SER A 935 2.77 14.78 28.49
N THR A 936 2.64 16.04 28.88
CA THR A 936 1.47 16.87 28.56
C THR A 936 1.90 18.02 27.67
N VAL A 937 1.27 18.17 26.52
CA VAL A 937 1.53 19.28 25.58
C VAL A 937 0.42 20.31 25.72
N PHE A 938 0.79 21.51 26.12
CA PHE A 938 -0.09 22.66 26.28
C PHE A 938 0.06 23.61 25.10
N GLY A 939 -1.02 24.29 24.73
CA GLY A 939 -0.95 25.46 23.87
C GLY A 939 -0.40 26.69 24.60
N PRO A 940 -0.35 27.85 23.94
CA PRO A 940 0.34 29.04 24.43
C PRO A 940 -0.53 29.90 25.36
N THR A 941 -1.82 29.61 25.51
CA THR A 941 -2.76 30.50 26.20
C THR A 941 -2.63 30.43 27.72
N CYS A 942 -3.25 31.39 28.43
CA CYS A 942 -3.26 31.34 29.90
C CYS A 942 -4.34 30.40 30.46
N ASP A 943 -5.10 29.71 29.59
CA ASP A 943 -6.14 28.79 29.99
C ASP A 943 -5.56 27.41 30.28
N GLY A 944 -5.90 26.85 31.44
CA GLY A 944 -5.48 25.49 31.81
C GLY A 944 -6.13 24.40 30.97
N LEU A 945 -7.21 24.71 30.24
CA LEU A 945 -7.87 23.77 29.31
C LEU A 945 -7.15 23.66 27.96
N ASP A 946 -6.19 24.55 27.66
CA ASP A 946 -5.43 24.56 26.40
C ASP A 946 -4.40 23.42 26.37
N VAL A 947 -4.92 22.19 26.32
CA VAL A 947 -4.19 20.93 26.36
C VAL A 947 -4.42 20.21 25.03
N ILE A 948 -3.31 19.89 24.34
CA ILE A 948 -3.31 19.26 23.02
C ILE A 948 -3.12 17.75 23.16
N HIS A 949 -2.17 17.36 24.00
CA HIS A 949 -1.89 15.97 24.34
C HIS A 949 -1.83 15.83 25.86
N GLU A 950 -2.51 14.82 26.39
CA GLU A 950 -2.55 14.54 27.83
C GLU A 950 -1.98 13.16 28.12
N GLN A 951 -0.96 13.11 29.01
CA GLN A 951 -0.29 11.87 29.43
C GLN A 951 0.26 11.01 28.27
N THR A 952 0.60 11.63 27.15
CA THR A 952 1.19 10.94 26.00
C THR A 952 2.66 10.67 26.25
N ARG A 953 3.15 9.46 25.93
CA ARG A 953 4.58 9.16 26.03
C ARG A 953 5.33 9.87 24.90
N MET A 954 6.26 10.74 25.27
CA MET A 954 7.10 11.48 24.31
C MET A 954 8.57 11.44 24.78
N PRO A 955 9.54 11.49 23.85
CA PRO A 955 10.93 11.70 24.21
C PRO A 955 11.11 13.02 24.97
N GLU A 956 12.22 13.17 25.70
CA GLU A 956 12.55 14.47 26.30
C GLU A 956 12.75 15.51 25.19
N LEU A 957 11.97 16.60 25.22
CA LEU A 957 12.08 17.71 24.28
C LEU A 957 12.79 18.90 24.93
N SER A 958 13.53 19.64 24.10
CA SER A 958 14.18 20.90 24.46
C SER A 958 13.39 22.10 23.95
N VAL A 959 13.58 23.24 24.61
CA VAL A 959 13.09 24.51 24.08
C VAL A 959 13.78 24.78 22.75
N GLY A 960 13.00 25.06 21.71
CA GLY A 960 13.46 25.23 20.33
C GLY A 960 13.29 23.99 19.44
N ASP A 961 12.92 22.83 20.00
CA ASP A 961 12.46 21.69 19.20
C ASP A 961 11.07 21.96 18.61
N TRP A 962 10.68 21.20 17.60
CA TRP A 962 9.43 21.39 16.88
C TRP A 962 8.53 20.16 16.95
N LEU A 963 7.24 20.39 17.17
CA LEU A 963 6.19 19.40 16.96
C LEU A 963 5.47 19.68 15.64
N VAL A 964 5.35 18.64 14.81
CA VAL A 964 4.71 18.72 13.50
C VAL A 964 3.43 17.89 13.50
N PHE A 965 2.33 18.55 13.16
CA PHE A 965 0.97 18.03 13.16
C PHE A 965 0.49 17.90 11.72
N PRO A 966 0.44 16.68 11.14
CA PRO A 966 -0.13 16.46 9.81
C PRO A 966 -1.65 16.60 9.83
N HIS A 967 -2.24 16.67 8.64
CA HIS A 967 -3.69 16.66 8.42
C HIS A 967 -4.47 17.84 9.05
N MET A 968 -3.80 18.99 9.22
CA MET A 968 -4.31 20.16 9.91
C MET A 968 -5.07 21.14 8.99
N GLY A 969 -5.70 20.64 7.91
CA GLY A 969 -6.27 21.50 6.89
C GLY A 969 -7.79 21.67 6.90
N ALA A 970 -8.53 20.79 7.59
CA ALA A 970 -9.99 20.86 7.66
C ALA A 970 -10.45 21.33 9.03
N TYR A 971 -11.29 22.38 9.07
CA TYR A 971 -11.90 22.91 10.30
C TYR A 971 -10.90 23.35 11.37
N THR A 972 -9.72 23.80 10.93
CA THR A 972 -8.65 24.34 11.78
C THR A 972 -8.69 25.87 11.74
N VAL A 973 -7.99 26.51 10.81
CA VAL A 973 -7.92 27.98 10.69
C VAL A 973 -9.29 28.66 10.62
N SER A 974 -10.30 27.98 10.09
CA SER A 974 -11.66 28.50 9.90
C SER A 974 -12.42 28.79 11.20
N ALA A 975 -12.05 28.15 12.31
CA ALA A 975 -12.65 28.36 13.63
C ALA A 975 -11.63 28.81 14.70
N GLY A 976 -10.42 29.16 14.27
CA GLY A 976 -9.40 29.75 15.13
C GLY A 976 -9.80 31.13 15.65
N SER A 977 -9.32 31.47 16.85
CA SER A 977 -9.58 32.73 17.53
C SER A 977 -8.30 33.49 17.82
N ASN A 978 -8.42 34.72 18.33
CA ASN A 978 -7.28 35.52 18.80
C ASN A 978 -7.23 35.58 20.33
N PHE A 979 -7.70 34.53 21.01
CA PHE A 979 -7.69 34.46 22.46
C PHE A 979 -6.26 34.60 23.01
N ASN A 980 -6.10 35.30 24.14
CA ASN A 980 -4.81 35.70 24.70
C ASN A 980 -3.89 36.54 23.79
N GLY A 981 -4.36 37.01 22.63
CA GLY A 981 -3.57 37.79 21.68
C GLY A 981 -2.77 36.95 20.68
N PHE A 982 -2.95 35.63 20.66
CA PHE A 982 -2.33 34.73 19.70
C PHE A 982 -3.21 34.60 18.46
N SER A 983 -2.88 35.35 17.40
CA SER A 983 -3.72 35.43 16.20
C SER A 983 -3.43 34.31 15.20
N CYS A 984 -4.49 33.64 14.72
CA CYS A 984 -4.38 32.69 13.60
C CYS A 984 -3.98 33.37 12.29
N ALA A 985 -4.26 34.66 12.12
CA ALA A 985 -3.92 35.41 10.92
C ALA A 985 -2.41 35.68 10.79
N ASP A 986 -1.66 35.56 11.87
CA ASP A 986 -0.22 35.81 11.90
C ASP A 986 0.58 34.56 11.51
N VAL A 987 -0.09 33.40 11.40
CA VAL A 987 0.54 32.13 11.02
C VAL A 987 0.84 32.16 9.53
N LYS A 988 2.13 32.17 9.20
CA LYS A 988 2.59 32.17 7.81
C LYS A 988 2.34 30.81 7.16
N THR A 989 1.81 30.83 5.94
CA THR A 989 1.64 29.63 5.11
C THR A 989 2.66 29.60 3.99
N PHE A 990 3.34 28.47 3.85
CA PHE A 990 4.22 28.15 2.73
C PHE A 990 3.51 27.19 1.79
N TYR A 991 3.51 27.48 0.49
CA TYR A 991 2.82 26.70 -0.52
C TYR A 991 3.82 25.81 -1.26
N VAL A 992 3.46 24.54 -1.48
CA VAL A 992 4.30 23.56 -2.19
C VAL A 992 3.54 22.80 -3.28
#